data_AF-A0A078B1Q1-F1
#
_entry.id   AF-A0A078B1Q1-F1
#
_cell.length_a   1.000
_cell.length_b   1.000
_cell.length_c   1.000
_cell.angle_alpha   90.00
_cell.angle_beta   90.00
_cell.angle_gamma   90.00
#
_symmetry.space_group_name_H-M   'P 1'
#
loop_
_entity.id
_entity.type
_entity.pdbx_description
1 polymer ?
#
loop_
_entity_poly.entity_id
_entity_poly.type
_entity_poly.pdbx_seq_one_letter_code
_entity_poly.pdbx_strand_id
1 'polypeptide(L)'
;MGCNSSKDGKQPNTKKIGKKGAQASPQRSPRKRDHSPSNFKAVNEAELQKHKPQDILGFIKTGNVSMVHALINHYKLGQAVILLTGDKDGFSFTKTAEGQVSTTNWNPILLAIRYKQYEVLRYLVETQKIAIRHAGKQPGSEGGKSADEMAGQQVYSVLISIANKDLKIFSYLWDIYTAWDETHLQRVIKELVNEKWHQGLSYLLKSFTTEIIFNSQLPEKQIEIVRAWYGLRSQETPDIKKAFDEVLQSRPYAISTIYVQLSDKSDQLLSRPEKLAHLTKAIQFLDGHPLAQFKFSDESYLFYELQDKIAQFDQLGEKEKALMATLSETITNRLEEVSTVEDYKDQEAFDDSTNALIEAYKSAKLEQIRAAHEQRERKRVPQAQGSNHVVDFEELNRMPYFYWTGLAQMIWQSENNIEEDQIEVFKYILTGGFNIRQALLQTNLKGKNTDDVPRVPPNLGNCLILTLNKLRFNLYEYLWSVEWINVWGPKHFTMITDIISRQQENFEKLQLLLDHHLNSPVGTNLFLDMTVSQRFAFVQKIYNNFGRSYDVQQCLSKRHYAPYLLLLLTERDTFMRTSNFSLYNQALGNTTKLELEIIANASDEHEERFMKFLRYIDMLEQTDQKKVEGKKFISMIFDIAKFQAYNGISLNILDHESRIQDEEQNGADDVQGFDDEDHHDARAGKAIHQSTLAKKNPKDFDLQAFHKHLHSGKQDQIIDHIKQFKFTDLLYFRGSPNLSLKTYLMKLNDLKLVNLKYDQLTLLQVAILNKSHKLVSFILNEYKVMNALREIKAIDQRYLTVSPNGEDNTLTLRLLDQVNEQGLLWNLWSNRANYTPRDLLIMAKYYLRSQNSENFKNLLYSGTSQYLYQEMSAKLRQEFYLVISATQEWDSFPEIDQIYSTYKDLGEDTYYQLSQQIFQAIENDDGQLLKSIIEDNSIRSLNSISLQDYVEDKLVLDIPGDDDIFVRHLNVLLYSVYMKKPKAVKAIVESPCLRALQGYDDLGNDISVTTQTQHHHHFSSMLIPILIASKDTEILNILLKGDHILLSYQDCLSFINWSVRENFLLGLKIFLTSPSVHFYYQTFTHENQRELIHAILKAVLYQTENAELKKTQFHSLVEEQLTKRPYSQMLTLLFMEDPQLNDGKFDLAQVVRNCNKTVSSEDLMQLGQSHTQKMNQFEQRYIQEGNTFEGELSKIIRRYIADSKFVKDLPSQPASSTDIRKQVRFDENDDNQPLRIEAENRV
;
A
#
# COMPACT_ATOMS: atom_id res chain seq x y z
N MET A 1 -9.99 75.69 26.95
CA MET A 1 -8.69 76.15 26.37
C MET A 1 -8.40 75.24 25.18
N GLY A 2 -8.22 75.67 23.93
CA GLY A 2 -8.30 76.98 23.28
C GLY A 2 -8.05 76.80 21.76
N CYS A 3 -8.72 77.61 20.94
CA CYS A 3 -8.34 78.21 19.64
C CYS A 3 -7.14 77.65 18.82
N ASN A 4 -7.10 77.66 17.47
CA ASN A 4 -7.93 78.38 16.47
C ASN A 4 -7.65 77.88 15.02
N SER A 5 -8.61 78.10 14.07
CA SER A 5 -8.45 78.40 12.60
C SER A 5 -7.52 77.54 11.68
N SER A 6 -7.66 77.37 10.36
CA SER A 6 -8.67 77.59 9.27
C SER A 6 -8.01 77.09 7.94
N LYS A 7 -8.57 77.01 6.72
CA LYS A 7 -9.86 77.35 6.07
C LYS A 7 -9.96 76.63 4.68
N ASP A 8 -11.08 76.80 3.96
CA ASP A 8 -11.30 76.68 2.49
C ASP A 8 -10.85 75.40 1.71
N GLY A 9 -11.65 74.81 0.81
CA GLY A 9 -13.02 75.11 0.38
C GLY A 9 -13.53 74.24 -0.79
N LYS A 10 -14.77 74.52 -1.24
CA LYS A 10 -15.49 74.01 -2.44
C LYS A 10 -15.99 72.55 -2.44
N GLN A 11 -17.27 72.38 -2.06
CA GLN A 11 -18.15 71.33 -2.59
C GLN A 11 -18.68 71.69 -3.99
N PRO A 12 -19.06 70.68 -4.80
CA PRO A 12 -20.17 70.85 -5.74
C PRO A 12 -21.26 69.75 -5.64
N ASN A 13 -22.51 70.22 -5.54
CA ASN A 13 -23.75 69.60 -6.03
C ASN A 13 -24.06 68.13 -5.72
N THR A 14 -24.82 67.93 -4.64
CA THR A 14 -25.65 66.74 -4.41
C THR A 14 -26.81 66.65 -5.42
N LYS A 15 -26.72 65.77 -6.41
CA LYS A 15 -27.89 65.37 -7.22
C LYS A 15 -28.81 64.47 -6.38
N LYS A 16 -30.07 64.88 -6.21
CA LYS A 16 -31.15 64.01 -5.72
C LYS A 16 -31.30 62.80 -6.64
N ILE A 17 -31.08 61.60 -6.13
CA ILE A 17 -31.53 60.35 -6.77
C ILE A 17 -32.82 59.92 -6.08
N GLY A 18 -33.89 59.74 -6.86
CA GLY A 18 -35.21 59.40 -6.36
C GLY A 18 -35.28 57.97 -5.84
N LYS A 19 -36.00 57.77 -4.73
CA LYS A 19 -36.45 56.44 -4.31
C LYS A 19 -37.49 55.93 -5.32
N LYS A 20 -37.16 54.85 -6.04
CA LYS A 20 -38.15 53.88 -6.52
C LYS A 20 -37.75 52.51 -6.00
N GLY A 21 -38.66 51.85 -5.32
CA GLY A 21 -38.45 50.50 -4.80
C GLY A 21 -38.87 49.45 -5.83
N ALA A 22 -38.06 48.41 -5.93
CA ALA A 22 -38.43 47.05 -6.25
C ALA A 22 -37.24 46.18 -5.84
N GLN A 23 -37.40 45.30 -4.85
CA GLN A 23 -36.34 44.36 -4.47
C GLN A 23 -36.32 43.19 -5.47
N ALA A 24 -35.72 43.41 -6.63
CA ALA A 24 -35.22 42.30 -7.43
C ALA A 24 -33.87 41.86 -6.83
N SER A 25 -33.76 40.59 -6.46
CA SER A 25 -32.51 39.96 -6.03
C SER A 25 -31.42 40.24 -7.07
N PRO A 26 -30.25 40.80 -6.69
CA PRO A 26 -29.18 40.96 -7.66
C PRO A 26 -28.66 39.57 -8.04
N GLN A 27 -29.03 39.10 -9.22
CA GLN A 27 -28.32 38.01 -9.89
C GLN A 27 -26.86 38.47 -10.03
N ARG A 28 -26.02 38.04 -9.09
CA ARG A 28 -24.57 38.10 -9.22
C ARG A 28 -24.20 37.15 -10.34
N SER A 29 -24.25 37.66 -11.57
CA SER A 29 -23.62 36.99 -12.71
C SER A 29 -22.21 36.56 -12.29
N PRO A 30 -21.77 35.33 -12.64
CA PRO A 30 -20.41 34.91 -12.33
C PRO A 30 -19.46 35.97 -12.87
N ARG A 31 -18.58 36.50 -12.00
CA ARG A 31 -17.71 37.65 -12.33
C ARG A 31 -17.11 37.38 -13.71
N LYS A 32 -17.39 38.26 -14.68
CA LYS A 32 -16.63 38.29 -15.93
C LYS A 32 -15.16 38.26 -15.51
N ARG A 33 -14.39 37.31 -16.07
CA ARG A 33 -12.96 37.17 -15.76
C ARG A 33 -12.26 38.43 -16.27
N ASP A 34 -12.25 39.48 -15.44
CA ASP A 34 -11.64 40.76 -15.76
C ASP A 34 -10.18 40.51 -16.13
N HIS A 35 -9.81 41.07 -17.30
CA HIS A 35 -8.69 40.66 -18.14
C HIS A 35 -7.54 39.94 -17.42
N SER A 36 -7.18 38.75 -17.92
CA SER A 36 -5.91 38.11 -17.58
C SER A 36 -4.78 39.15 -17.66
N PRO A 37 -3.79 39.14 -16.75
CA PRO A 37 -2.69 40.09 -16.76
C PRO A 37 -1.75 39.82 -17.96
N SER A 38 -2.17 40.18 -19.17
CA SER A 38 -1.49 39.85 -20.43
C SER A 38 -0.26 40.72 -20.72
N ASN A 39 -0.07 41.80 -19.95
CA ASN A 39 0.97 42.80 -20.18
C ASN A 39 1.97 42.81 -19.02
N PHE A 40 2.75 41.73 -18.86
CA PHE A 40 3.94 41.76 -18.00
C PHE A 40 5.02 42.65 -18.61
N LYS A 41 5.79 43.35 -17.77
CA LYS A 41 6.95 44.11 -18.25
C LYS A 41 8.02 43.12 -18.72
N ALA A 42 8.50 43.27 -19.94
CA ALA A 42 9.61 42.48 -20.44
C ALA A 42 10.84 42.69 -19.55
N VAL A 43 11.45 41.60 -19.11
CA VAL A 43 12.71 41.60 -18.35
C VAL A 43 13.85 41.31 -19.33
N ASN A 44 14.97 42.03 -19.20
CA ASN A 44 16.14 41.81 -20.03
C ASN A 44 16.78 40.44 -19.71
N GLU A 45 17.15 39.67 -20.73
CA GLU A 45 17.84 38.38 -20.59
C GLU A 45 19.13 38.49 -19.74
N ALA A 46 19.87 39.58 -19.88
CA ALA A 46 21.07 39.85 -19.07
C ALA A 46 20.77 40.11 -17.57
N GLU A 47 19.50 40.35 -17.21
CA GLU A 47 19.05 40.38 -15.82
C GLU A 47 18.65 38.98 -15.36
N LEU A 48 17.92 38.20 -16.18
CA LEU A 48 17.48 36.83 -15.85
C LEU A 48 18.66 35.91 -15.53
N GLN A 49 19.76 36.02 -16.29
CA GLN A 49 21.00 35.24 -16.09
C GLN A 49 21.72 35.48 -14.76
N LYS A 50 21.38 36.54 -14.01
CA LYS A 50 21.98 36.83 -12.68
C LYS A 50 21.34 36.02 -11.56
N HIS A 51 20.13 35.54 -11.77
CA HIS A 51 19.32 34.85 -10.77
C HIS A 51 19.52 33.34 -10.89
N LYS A 52 18.93 32.61 -9.96
CA LYS A 52 18.77 31.15 -9.94
C LYS A 52 17.28 30.82 -9.88
N PRO A 53 16.86 29.56 -10.17
CA PRO A 53 15.46 29.15 -10.01
C PRO A 53 14.89 29.47 -8.61
N GLN A 54 15.74 29.37 -7.57
CA GLN A 54 15.37 29.65 -6.19
C GLN A 54 15.00 31.12 -5.91
N ASP A 55 15.54 32.07 -6.68
CA ASP A 55 15.29 33.50 -6.46
C ASP A 55 13.85 33.89 -6.83
N ILE A 56 13.13 33.04 -7.57
CA ILE A 56 11.68 33.13 -7.75
C ILE A 56 10.98 33.26 -6.40
N LEU A 57 11.40 32.52 -5.36
CA LEU A 57 10.80 32.63 -4.02
C LEU A 57 11.00 34.02 -3.42
N GLY A 58 12.18 34.63 -3.61
CA GLY A 58 12.47 36.01 -3.22
C GLY A 58 11.58 37.01 -3.97
N PHE A 59 11.44 36.87 -5.28
CA PHE A 59 10.58 37.75 -6.08
C PHE A 59 9.09 37.59 -5.75
N ILE A 60 8.65 36.39 -5.37
CA ILE A 60 7.31 36.18 -4.79
C ILE A 60 7.16 37.05 -3.54
N LYS A 61 8.09 37.05 -2.56
CA LYS A 61 8.00 37.90 -1.36
C LYS A 61 7.79 39.38 -1.69
N THR A 62 8.49 39.88 -2.72
CA THR A 62 8.43 41.28 -3.17
C THR A 62 7.19 41.65 -4.00
N GLY A 63 6.43 40.66 -4.49
CA GLY A 63 5.29 40.89 -5.38
C GLY A 63 5.67 41.18 -6.85
N ASN A 64 6.92 40.95 -7.26
CA ASN A 64 7.38 41.25 -8.63
C ASN A 64 6.93 40.18 -9.63
N VAL A 65 5.64 40.20 -10.00
CA VAL A 65 5.03 39.22 -10.93
C VAL A 65 5.75 39.15 -12.27
N SER A 66 6.29 40.27 -12.78
CA SER A 66 7.01 40.28 -14.07
C SER A 66 8.32 39.48 -14.00
N MET A 67 9.06 39.57 -12.90
CA MET A 67 10.26 38.75 -12.69
C MET A 67 9.93 37.29 -12.43
N VAL A 68 8.89 37.01 -11.62
CA VAL A 68 8.39 35.64 -11.41
C VAL A 68 7.99 34.98 -12.73
N HIS A 69 7.25 35.70 -13.59
CA HIS A 69 6.89 35.23 -14.93
C HIS A 69 8.10 34.96 -15.82
N ALA A 70 9.03 35.91 -15.89
CA ALA A 70 10.20 35.82 -16.76
C ALA A 70 11.15 34.68 -16.34
N LEU A 71 11.40 34.49 -15.04
CA LEU A 71 12.25 33.39 -14.53
C LEU A 71 11.61 32.01 -14.71
N ILE A 72 10.28 31.87 -14.51
CA ILE A 72 9.56 30.60 -14.79
C ILE A 72 9.70 30.20 -16.25
N ASN A 73 9.62 31.16 -17.17
CA ASN A 73 9.79 30.91 -18.61
C ASN A 73 11.25 30.61 -18.97
N HIS A 74 12.20 31.40 -18.46
CA HIS A 74 13.64 31.26 -18.72
C HIS A 74 14.16 29.87 -18.30
N TYR A 75 13.77 29.39 -17.12
CA TYR A 75 14.09 28.03 -16.64
C TYR A 75 13.12 26.94 -17.09
N LYS A 76 12.13 27.26 -17.94
CA LYS A 76 11.10 26.33 -18.46
C LYS A 76 10.33 25.55 -17.39
N LEU A 77 10.18 26.10 -16.17
CA LEU A 77 9.59 25.38 -15.04
C LEU A 77 8.10 25.08 -15.23
N GLY A 78 7.35 26.01 -15.84
CA GLY A 78 5.90 25.91 -15.95
C GLY A 78 5.24 25.62 -14.60
N GLN A 79 4.55 24.47 -14.50
CA GLN A 79 3.90 24.03 -13.27
C GLN A 79 4.87 23.45 -12.23
N ALA A 80 6.04 22.94 -12.62
CA ALA A 80 7.07 22.47 -11.67
C ALA A 80 7.66 23.58 -10.80
N VAL A 81 7.32 24.86 -11.04
CA VAL A 81 7.60 25.94 -10.09
C VAL A 81 7.04 25.63 -8.69
N ILE A 82 5.95 24.87 -8.57
CA ILE A 82 5.38 24.43 -7.28
C ILE A 82 6.34 23.55 -6.46
N LEU A 83 7.37 22.97 -7.07
CA LEU A 83 8.36 22.15 -6.38
C LEU A 83 9.46 22.98 -5.70
N LEU A 84 9.53 24.30 -5.96
CA LEU A 84 10.48 25.18 -5.28
C LEU A 84 10.11 25.29 -3.79
N THR A 85 11.05 24.93 -2.93
CA THR A 85 10.95 25.05 -1.47
C THR A 85 12.27 25.60 -0.92
N GLY A 86 12.32 26.03 0.33
CA GLY A 86 13.54 26.49 1.00
C GLY A 86 13.46 27.89 1.61
N ASP A 87 12.25 28.44 1.82
CA ASP A 87 12.10 29.72 2.51
C ASP A 87 12.35 29.57 4.02
N LYS A 88 13.44 30.14 4.52
CA LYS A 88 13.94 29.96 5.89
C LYS A 88 13.23 30.81 6.96
N ASP A 89 12.30 31.67 6.58
CA ASP A 89 11.58 32.53 7.52
C ASP A 89 10.54 31.74 8.34
N GLY A 90 10.23 32.13 9.60
CA GLY A 90 9.15 31.52 10.39
C GLY A 90 7.76 32.15 10.13
N PHE A 91 6.69 31.36 10.05
CA PHE A 91 5.30 31.88 10.00
C PHE A 91 4.57 31.52 11.29
N SER A 92 3.82 32.46 11.88
CA SER A 92 3.11 32.24 13.15
C SER A 92 1.61 32.32 12.92
N PHE A 93 0.88 31.24 13.17
CA PHE A 93 -0.59 31.25 13.08
C PHE A 93 -1.18 32.06 14.23
N THR A 94 -0.70 31.83 15.45
CA THR A 94 -1.04 32.60 16.65
C THR A 94 0.03 33.66 16.94
N LYS A 95 -0.26 34.59 17.85
CA LYS A 95 0.74 35.52 18.41
C LYS A 95 1.70 34.89 19.43
N THR A 96 1.60 33.59 19.70
CA THR A 96 2.45 32.87 20.67
C THR A 96 3.60 32.18 19.94
N ALA A 97 4.76 32.06 20.60
CA ALA A 97 5.96 31.44 20.00
C ALA A 97 5.73 29.96 19.61
N GLU A 98 4.86 29.26 20.34
CA GLU A 98 4.43 27.89 20.08
C GLU A 98 3.64 27.72 18.77
N GLY A 99 3.11 28.82 18.20
CA GLY A 99 2.39 28.82 16.92
C GLY A 99 3.27 29.00 15.69
N GLN A 100 4.61 29.03 15.84
CA GLN A 100 5.54 29.16 14.72
C GLN A 100 5.73 27.86 13.96
N VAL A 101 5.40 27.88 12.67
CA VAL A 101 5.70 26.83 11.70
C VAL A 101 6.84 27.26 10.78
N SER A 102 7.68 26.30 10.40
CA SER A 102 8.73 26.51 9.41
C SER A 102 8.12 26.64 8.01
N THR A 103 8.58 27.62 7.23
CA THR A 103 8.24 27.71 5.81
C THR A 103 9.25 27.06 4.87
N THR A 104 10.24 26.32 5.41
CA THR A 104 11.27 25.67 4.59
C THR A 104 10.65 24.76 3.53
N ASN A 105 9.53 24.09 3.84
CA ASN A 105 8.85 23.19 2.90
C ASN A 105 7.68 23.85 2.16
N TRP A 106 7.51 25.18 2.25
CA TRP A 106 6.41 25.88 1.61
C TRP A 106 6.72 26.18 0.14
N ASN A 107 5.75 25.92 -0.73
CA ASN A 107 5.81 26.20 -2.16
C ASN A 107 5.40 27.65 -2.50
N PRO A 108 5.59 28.10 -3.76
CA PRO A 108 5.18 29.42 -4.25
C PRO A 108 3.75 29.88 -3.92
N ILE A 109 2.76 28.99 -3.89
CA ILE A 109 1.36 29.36 -3.60
C ILE A 109 1.23 29.78 -2.14
N LEU A 110 1.75 28.96 -1.22
CA LEU A 110 1.71 29.24 0.22
C LEU A 110 2.50 30.51 0.55
N LEU A 111 3.65 30.73 -0.10
CA LEU A 111 4.45 31.94 0.06
C LEU A 111 3.75 33.19 -0.51
N ALA A 112 3.09 33.10 -1.67
CA ALA A 112 2.32 34.22 -2.21
C ALA A 112 1.16 34.62 -1.28
N ILE A 113 0.49 33.64 -0.65
CA ILE A 113 -0.54 33.89 0.37
C ILE A 113 0.08 34.53 1.63
N ARG A 114 1.20 34.00 2.12
CA ARG A 114 1.94 34.50 3.29
C ARG A 114 2.29 35.97 3.19
N TYR A 115 2.89 36.38 2.06
CA TYR A 115 3.35 37.74 1.85
C TYR A 115 2.26 38.68 1.30
N LYS A 116 1.00 38.23 1.22
CA LYS A 116 -0.16 39.00 0.75
C LYS A 116 -0.08 39.41 -0.73
N GLN A 117 0.60 38.60 -1.53
CA GLN A 117 0.97 38.89 -2.92
C GLN A 117 -0.08 38.36 -3.89
N TYR A 118 -1.28 38.95 -3.82
CA TYR A 118 -2.45 38.52 -4.59
C TYR A 118 -2.20 38.39 -6.10
N GLU A 119 -1.51 39.35 -6.74
CA GLU A 119 -1.30 39.30 -8.19
C GLU A 119 -0.34 38.16 -8.60
N VAL A 120 0.60 37.79 -7.73
CA VAL A 120 1.47 36.61 -7.91
C VAL A 120 0.66 35.33 -7.78
N LEU A 121 -0.16 35.21 -6.73
CA LEU A 121 -1.07 34.09 -6.51
C LEU A 121 -2.03 33.91 -7.70
N ARG A 122 -2.62 35.01 -8.17
CA ARG A 122 -3.51 35.04 -9.33
C ARG A 122 -2.81 34.57 -10.60
N TYR A 123 -1.58 35.04 -10.85
CA TYR A 123 -0.77 34.57 -11.99
C TYR A 123 -0.49 33.06 -11.93
N LEU A 124 -0.07 32.53 -10.77
CA LEU A 124 0.22 31.10 -10.61
C LEU A 124 -1.04 30.24 -10.85
N VAL A 125 -2.19 30.65 -10.32
CA VAL A 125 -3.44 29.86 -10.45
C VAL A 125 -4.11 30.04 -11.83
N GLU A 126 -4.27 31.27 -12.32
CA GLU A 126 -5.01 31.54 -13.56
C GLU A 126 -4.16 31.38 -14.83
N THR A 127 -2.87 31.70 -14.78
CA THR A 127 -1.97 31.67 -15.96
C THR A 127 -1.17 30.38 -16.01
N GLN A 128 -0.49 29.99 -14.93
CA GLN A 128 0.24 28.71 -14.87
C GLN A 128 -0.67 27.50 -14.62
N LYS A 129 -1.98 27.72 -14.41
CA LYS A 129 -2.97 26.65 -14.16
C LYS A 129 -2.57 25.77 -12.97
N ILE A 130 -2.01 26.35 -11.92
CA ILE A 130 -1.65 25.59 -10.72
C ILE A 130 -2.92 25.30 -9.91
N ALA A 131 -3.12 24.02 -9.62
CA ALA A 131 -4.26 23.50 -8.90
C ALA A 131 -4.10 23.80 -7.41
N ILE A 132 -4.80 24.84 -6.97
CA ILE A 132 -4.73 25.37 -5.60
C ILE A 132 -5.12 24.34 -4.52
N ARG A 133 -5.85 23.28 -4.89
CA ARG A 133 -6.11 22.12 -4.01
C ARG A 133 -4.88 21.35 -3.58
N HIS A 134 -3.91 21.27 -4.47
CA HIS A 134 -2.74 20.42 -4.34
C HIS A 134 -1.60 21.27 -3.78
N ALA A 135 -1.31 22.39 -4.43
CA ALA A 135 -0.31 23.35 -3.98
C ALA A 135 -0.72 24.11 -2.70
N GLY A 136 -2.00 24.16 -2.34
CA GLY A 136 -2.48 24.84 -1.13
C GLY A 136 -2.48 23.99 0.14
N LYS A 137 -1.99 22.75 0.10
CA LYS A 137 -1.96 21.82 1.25
C LYS A 137 -0.91 22.18 2.28
N GLN A 138 -1.08 21.65 3.49
CA GLN A 138 0.00 21.63 4.49
C GLN A 138 1.18 20.74 4.01
N PRO A 139 2.42 21.25 3.97
CA PRO A 139 3.58 20.44 3.57
C PRO A 139 3.92 19.36 4.61
N GLY A 140 4.32 18.18 4.14
CA GLY A 140 4.85 17.10 4.98
C GLY A 140 3.81 16.28 5.77
N SER A 141 2.52 16.55 5.60
CA SER A 141 1.42 15.84 6.30
C SER A 141 0.84 14.66 5.49
N GLU A 142 1.64 14.05 4.62
CA GLU A 142 1.22 12.97 3.73
C GLU A 142 0.87 11.71 4.53
N GLY A 143 -0.43 11.42 4.69
CA GLY A 143 -0.91 10.28 5.48
C GLY A 143 -1.91 10.60 6.59
N GLY A 144 -2.62 11.75 6.53
CA GLY A 144 -3.79 12.00 7.38
C GLY A 144 -4.80 10.86 7.22
N LYS A 145 -5.18 10.23 8.33
CA LYS A 145 -6.01 9.02 8.36
C LYS A 145 -7.50 9.36 8.44
N SER A 146 -7.85 10.49 9.04
CA SER A 146 -9.24 10.92 9.17
C SER A 146 -9.65 11.95 8.12
N ALA A 147 -10.95 12.01 7.82
CA ALA A 147 -11.52 13.02 6.94
C ALA A 147 -11.28 14.46 7.43
N ASP A 148 -11.30 14.70 8.75
CA ASP A 148 -11.03 16.03 9.32
C ASP A 148 -9.54 16.43 9.20
N GLU A 149 -8.61 15.50 9.42
CA GLU A 149 -7.18 15.76 9.15
C GLU A 149 -6.97 16.14 7.68
N MET A 150 -7.56 15.38 6.74
CA MET A 150 -7.43 15.66 5.32
C MET A 150 -8.15 16.95 4.89
N ALA A 151 -9.27 17.31 5.50
CA ALA A 151 -9.91 18.61 5.29
C ALA A 151 -9.02 19.74 5.81
N GLY A 152 -8.41 19.57 6.98
CA GLY A 152 -7.44 20.50 7.57
C GLY A 152 -6.22 20.75 6.70
N GLN A 153 -5.69 19.70 6.09
CA GLN A 153 -4.61 19.84 5.11
C GLN A 153 -5.06 20.63 3.89
N GLN A 154 -6.27 20.38 3.36
CA GLN A 154 -6.79 21.06 2.17
C GLN A 154 -7.14 22.53 2.40
N VAL A 155 -7.64 22.93 3.58
CA VAL A 155 -7.87 24.35 3.91
C VAL A 155 -6.61 25.12 4.29
N TYR A 156 -5.43 24.49 4.37
CA TYR A 156 -4.23 25.13 4.93
C TYR A 156 -3.91 26.51 4.31
N SER A 157 -3.96 26.63 2.98
CA SER A 157 -3.90 27.90 2.25
C SER A 157 -4.91 28.96 2.75
N VAL A 158 -6.15 28.57 3.02
CA VAL A 158 -7.21 29.43 3.59
C VAL A 158 -6.86 29.82 5.02
N LEU A 159 -6.38 28.89 5.86
CA LEU A 159 -5.96 29.16 7.24
C LEU A 159 -4.83 30.21 7.31
N ILE A 160 -3.85 30.14 6.39
CA ILE A 160 -2.79 31.16 6.29
C ILE A 160 -3.40 32.53 5.97
N SER A 161 -4.37 32.61 5.06
CA SER A 161 -5.05 33.87 4.72
C SER A 161 -5.89 34.44 5.90
N ILE A 162 -6.42 33.57 6.76
CA ILE A 162 -7.14 33.91 8.00
C ILE A 162 -6.18 34.50 9.05
N ALA A 163 -5.06 33.82 9.34
CA ALA A 163 -4.04 34.34 10.24
C ALA A 163 -3.48 35.70 9.74
N ASN A 164 -3.33 35.84 8.41
CA ASN A 164 -2.96 37.09 7.76
C ASN A 164 -4.04 38.19 7.80
N LYS A 165 -5.31 37.84 8.05
CA LYS A 165 -6.50 38.71 7.95
C LYS A 165 -6.60 39.42 6.59
N ASP A 166 -6.19 38.73 5.53
CA ASP A 166 -6.22 39.23 4.16
C ASP A 166 -7.54 38.85 3.48
N LEU A 167 -8.50 39.78 3.48
CA LEU A 167 -9.82 39.55 2.89
C LEU A 167 -9.76 39.34 1.36
N LYS A 168 -8.79 39.94 0.66
CA LYS A 168 -8.68 39.83 -0.82
C LYS A 168 -8.20 38.45 -1.22
N ILE A 169 -7.22 37.90 -0.51
CA ILE A 169 -6.76 36.53 -0.73
C ILE A 169 -7.77 35.52 -0.19
N PHE A 170 -8.28 35.68 1.04
CA PHE A 170 -9.28 34.77 1.60
C PHE A 170 -10.52 34.59 0.70
N SER A 171 -11.11 35.70 0.24
CA SER A 171 -12.25 35.66 -0.68
C SER A 171 -11.93 34.96 -2.00
N TYR A 172 -10.73 35.20 -2.56
CA TYR A 172 -10.28 34.55 -3.78
C TYR A 172 -10.06 33.05 -3.59
N LEU A 173 -9.37 32.62 -2.52
CA LEU A 173 -9.16 31.21 -2.21
C LEU A 173 -10.49 30.47 -2.00
N TRP A 174 -11.42 31.09 -1.28
CA TRP A 174 -12.72 30.49 -0.98
C TRP A 174 -13.60 30.34 -2.23
N ASP A 175 -13.64 31.37 -3.10
CA ASP A 175 -14.53 31.38 -4.26
C ASP A 175 -13.93 30.75 -5.53
N ILE A 176 -12.59 30.71 -5.70
CA ILE A 176 -11.94 30.00 -6.82
C ILE A 176 -11.96 28.49 -6.62
N TYR A 177 -12.03 28.05 -5.37
CA TYR A 177 -11.99 26.64 -5.02
C TYR A 177 -13.41 26.11 -4.88
N THR A 178 -13.85 25.40 -5.91
CA THR A 178 -15.18 24.81 -5.96
C THR A 178 -15.27 23.42 -5.30
N ALA A 179 -14.25 22.94 -4.59
CA ALA A 179 -14.26 21.60 -3.97
C ALA A 179 -14.40 21.59 -2.44
N TRP A 180 -14.86 22.69 -1.81
CA TRP A 180 -15.16 22.69 -0.37
C TRP A 180 -16.46 21.94 -0.09
N ASP A 181 -16.53 21.27 1.06
CA ASP A 181 -17.75 20.65 1.61
C ASP A 181 -18.06 21.20 3.01
N GLU A 182 -19.02 20.59 3.71
CA GLU A 182 -19.35 20.92 5.10
C GLU A 182 -18.13 20.83 6.04
N THR A 183 -17.32 19.78 5.96
CA THR A 183 -16.17 19.58 6.87
C THR A 183 -15.17 20.72 6.71
N HIS A 184 -14.85 21.10 5.47
CA HIS A 184 -14.00 22.25 5.20
C HIS A 184 -14.63 23.57 5.69
N LEU A 185 -15.94 23.76 5.48
CA LEU A 185 -16.70 24.94 5.93
C LEU A 185 -16.70 25.08 7.46
N GLN A 186 -17.02 24.02 8.20
CA GLN A 186 -17.02 24.03 9.66
C GLN A 186 -15.64 24.33 10.22
N ARG A 187 -14.58 23.77 9.62
CA ARG A 187 -13.19 24.02 10.04
C ARG A 187 -12.78 25.48 9.79
N VAL A 188 -13.15 26.06 8.63
CA VAL A 188 -12.89 27.47 8.31
C VAL A 188 -13.69 28.41 9.21
N ILE A 189 -14.94 28.09 9.54
CA ILE A 189 -15.75 28.88 10.50
C ILE A 189 -15.12 28.85 11.90
N LYS A 190 -14.74 27.66 12.38
CA LYS A 190 -14.06 27.51 13.68
C LYS A 190 -12.80 28.37 13.74
N GLU A 191 -11.98 28.39 12.69
CA GLU A 191 -10.77 29.20 12.68
C GLU A 191 -11.04 30.71 12.61
N LEU A 192 -12.01 31.15 11.81
CA LEU A 192 -12.41 32.57 11.76
C LEU A 192 -12.93 33.08 13.12
N VAL A 193 -13.61 32.21 13.87
CA VAL A 193 -14.07 32.47 15.23
C VAL A 193 -12.89 32.52 16.20
N ASN A 194 -12.00 31.52 16.19
CA ASN A 194 -10.77 31.49 16.99
C ASN A 194 -9.93 32.78 16.82
N GLU A 195 -9.70 33.18 15.57
CA GLU A 195 -8.95 34.39 15.21
C GLU A 195 -9.76 35.69 15.34
N LYS A 196 -11.04 35.61 15.77
CA LYS A 196 -11.95 36.74 16.00
C LYS A 196 -12.05 37.67 14.79
N TRP A 197 -12.01 37.10 13.58
CA TRP A 197 -11.99 37.87 12.33
C TRP A 197 -13.39 37.99 11.71
N HIS A 198 -14.20 38.87 12.32
CA HIS A 198 -15.61 39.09 11.93
C HIS A 198 -15.81 39.46 10.45
N GLN A 199 -14.84 40.13 9.81
CA GLN A 199 -14.92 40.48 8.38
C GLN A 199 -14.80 39.25 7.48
N GLY A 200 -13.86 38.33 7.79
CA GLY A 200 -13.73 37.06 7.10
C GLY A 200 -14.95 36.17 7.31
N LEU A 201 -15.48 36.10 8.54
CA LEU A 201 -16.71 35.37 8.85
C LEU A 201 -17.93 35.92 8.10
N SER A 202 -18.12 37.25 8.12
CA SER A 202 -19.21 37.89 7.38
C SER A 202 -19.08 37.71 5.87
N TYR A 203 -17.86 37.68 5.32
CA TYR A 203 -17.63 37.33 3.92
C TYR A 203 -18.02 35.87 3.65
N LEU A 204 -17.49 34.93 4.43
CA LEU A 204 -17.69 33.50 4.25
C LEU A 204 -19.18 33.17 4.22
N LEU A 205 -19.93 33.56 5.26
CA LEU A 205 -21.36 33.23 5.37
C LEU A 205 -22.21 33.92 4.29
N LYS A 206 -21.75 35.05 3.73
CA LYS A 206 -22.36 35.77 2.58
C LYS A 206 -21.75 35.36 1.22
N SER A 207 -20.84 34.38 1.19
CA SER A 207 -20.16 33.94 -0.03
C SER A 207 -21.08 33.04 -0.83
N PHE A 208 -20.92 33.08 -2.16
CA PHE A 208 -21.70 32.23 -3.04
C PHE A 208 -21.39 30.74 -2.79
N THR A 209 -20.11 30.42 -2.59
CA THR A 209 -19.64 29.09 -2.27
C THR A 209 -20.27 28.52 -1.00
N THR A 210 -20.36 29.28 0.10
CA THR A 210 -20.97 28.80 1.35
C THR A 210 -22.48 28.64 1.22
N GLU A 211 -23.15 29.55 0.50
CA GLU A 211 -24.56 29.39 0.16
C GLU A 211 -24.81 28.07 -0.60
N ILE A 212 -23.94 27.70 -1.56
CA ILE A 212 -24.06 26.42 -2.25
C ILE A 212 -23.80 25.24 -1.30
N ILE A 213 -22.75 25.27 -0.45
CA ILE A 213 -22.49 24.20 0.52
C ILE A 213 -23.74 23.95 1.35
N PHE A 214 -24.29 25.02 1.92
CA PHE A 214 -25.46 25.00 2.79
C PHE A 214 -26.71 24.50 2.07
N ASN A 215 -27.08 25.12 0.95
CA ASN A 215 -28.27 24.75 0.19
C ASN A 215 -28.19 23.34 -0.38
N SER A 216 -26.99 22.80 -0.60
CA SER A 216 -26.80 21.43 -1.04
C SER A 216 -27.15 20.42 0.07
N GLN A 217 -27.01 20.78 1.35
CA GLN A 217 -27.33 19.87 2.45
C GLN A 217 -28.84 19.66 2.58
N LEU A 218 -29.20 18.51 3.14
CA LEU A 218 -30.57 18.18 3.53
C LEU A 218 -31.13 19.13 4.62
N PRO A 219 -32.45 19.36 4.70
CA PRO A 219 -33.07 20.17 5.75
C PRO A 219 -32.62 19.82 7.19
N GLU A 220 -32.62 18.55 7.59
CA GLU A 220 -32.06 18.07 8.87
C GLU A 220 -30.63 18.58 9.09
N LYS A 221 -29.82 18.50 8.05
CA LYS A 221 -28.39 18.78 8.10
C LYS A 221 -28.09 20.28 8.06
N GLN A 222 -28.88 21.06 7.32
CA GLN A 222 -28.92 22.52 7.41
C GLN A 222 -29.27 22.98 8.83
N ILE A 223 -30.23 22.31 9.49
CA ILE A 223 -30.59 22.55 10.89
C ILE A 223 -29.43 22.19 11.84
N GLU A 224 -28.76 21.04 11.67
CA GLU A 224 -27.54 20.70 12.43
C GLU A 224 -26.46 21.80 12.31
N ILE A 225 -26.20 22.27 11.08
CA ILE A 225 -25.19 23.29 10.76
C ILE A 225 -25.52 24.63 11.44
N VAL A 226 -26.74 25.14 11.29
CA VAL A 226 -27.16 26.41 11.91
C VAL A 226 -27.16 26.29 13.44
N ARG A 227 -27.56 25.14 13.99
CA ARG A 227 -27.50 24.86 15.43
C ARG A 227 -26.05 24.90 15.96
N ALA A 228 -25.10 24.30 15.24
CA ALA A 228 -23.68 24.36 15.58
C ALA A 228 -23.14 25.80 15.55
N TRP A 229 -23.53 26.60 14.56
CA TRP A 229 -23.11 28.01 14.44
C TRP A 229 -23.69 28.89 15.54
N TYR A 230 -24.94 28.68 15.97
CA TYR A 230 -25.48 29.33 17.17
C TYR A 230 -24.76 28.89 18.45
N GLY A 231 -24.27 27.64 18.52
CA GLY A 231 -23.42 27.16 19.60
C GLY A 231 -22.07 27.87 19.68
N LEU A 232 -21.41 28.12 18.53
CA LEU A 232 -20.20 28.95 18.45
C LEU A 232 -20.51 30.41 18.81
N ARG A 233 -21.61 30.97 18.28
CA ARG A 233 -22.04 32.35 18.53
C ARG A 233 -22.15 32.66 20.03
N SER A 234 -22.77 31.80 20.84
CA SER A 234 -23.11 32.13 22.23
C SER A 234 -21.87 32.43 23.10
N GLN A 235 -20.75 31.75 22.83
CA GLN A 235 -19.50 31.83 23.59
C GLN A 235 -18.64 33.06 23.23
N GLU A 236 -19.03 33.82 22.20
CA GLU A 236 -18.11 34.70 21.49
C GLU A 236 -18.24 36.21 21.73
N THR A 237 -17.27 36.93 21.17
CA THR A 237 -17.18 38.41 21.21
C THR A 237 -18.34 39.11 20.48
N PRO A 238 -18.68 40.37 20.84
CA PRO A 238 -19.80 41.10 20.23
C PRO A 238 -19.73 41.25 18.70
N ASP A 239 -18.54 41.42 18.13
CA ASP A 239 -18.36 41.55 16.67
C ASP A 239 -18.62 40.24 15.93
N ILE A 240 -18.20 39.10 16.51
CA ILE A 240 -18.48 37.76 15.97
C ILE A 240 -19.97 37.44 16.11
N LYS A 241 -20.58 37.76 17.26
CA LYS A 241 -22.04 37.65 17.47
C LYS A 241 -22.80 38.43 16.40
N LYS A 242 -22.46 39.71 16.20
CA LYS A 242 -23.06 40.56 15.18
C LYS A 242 -22.87 40.00 13.75
N ALA A 243 -21.70 39.45 13.43
CA ALA A 243 -21.44 38.86 12.12
C ALA A 243 -22.30 37.61 11.84
N PHE A 244 -22.55 36.77 12.85
CA PHE A 244 -23.54 35.69 12.75
C PHE A 244 -24.96 36.25 12.64
N ASP A 245 -25.35 37.21 13.50
CA ASP A 245 -26.70 37.78 13.53
C ASP A 245 -27.12 38.36 12.18
N GLU A 246 -26.25 39.16 11.57
CA GLU A 246 -26.49 39.76 10.25
C GLU A 246 -26.72 38.74 9.13
N VAL A 247 -26.27 37.49 9.28
CA VAL A 247 -26.29 36.49 8.19
C VAL A 247 -27.26 35.36 8.43
N LEU A 248 -27.28 34.76 9.63
CA LEU A 248 -28.16 33.63 9.95
C LEU A 248 -29.65 34.01 9.90
N GLN A 249 -29.96 35.31 10.02
CA GLN A 249 -31.30 35.87 9.86
C GLN A 249 -31.70 36.08 8.39
N SER A 250 -30.80 35.86 7.42
CA SER A 250 -30.99 36.16 5.99
C SER A 250 -31.00 34.89 5.13
N ARG A 251 -31.33 35.02 3.83
CA ARG A 251 -31.27 33.91 2.88
C ARG A 251 -29.81 33.43 2.68
N PRO A 252 -29.54 32.11 2.62
CA PRO A 252 -30.50 31.00 2.64
C PRO A 252 -30.96 30.54 4.05
N TYR A 253 -30.25 30.92 5.11
CA TYR A 253 -30.33 30.31 6.44
C TYR A 253 -31.64 30.54 7.22
N ALA A 254 -32.53 31.41 6.73
CA ALA A 254 -33.70 31.90 7.46
C ALA A 254 -34.64 30.78 7.96
N ILE A 255 -34.98 29.78 7.13
CA ILE A 255 -35.89 28.69 7.51
C ILE A 255 -35.29 27.80 8.62
N SER A 256 -34.04 27.37 8.45
CA SER A 256 -33.31 26.57 9.44
C SER A 256 -33.07 27.36 10.73
N THR A 257 -32.85 28.67 10.65
CA THR A 257 -32.83 29.56 11.83
C THR A 257 -34.17 29.58 12.54
N ILE A 258 -35.30 29.74 11.84
CA ILE A 258 -36.63 29.72 12.46
C ILE A 258 -36.86 28.39 13.17
N TYR A 259 -36.61 27.26 12.51
CA TYR A 259 -36.71 25.93 13.11
C TYR A 259 -35.82 25.80 14.36
N VAL A 260 -34.52 26.08 14.26
CA VAL A 260 -33.55 25.96 15.37
C VAL A 260 -33.95 26.83 16.57
N GLN A 261 -34.51 28.01 16.34
CA GLN A 261 -34.95 28.90 17.41
C GLN A 261 -36.28 28.50 18.04
N LEU A 262 -37.13 27.72 17.36
CA LEU A 262 -38.38 27.21 17.90
C LEU A 262 -38.22 25.86 18.64
N SER A 263 -37.16 25.08 18.40
CA SER A 263 -36.91 23.80 19.10
C SER A 263 -36.54 23.97 20.60
N ASP A 264 -36.86 22.95 21.42
CA ASP A 264 -36.86 22.98 22.91
C ASP A 264 -35.48 23.09 23.61
N LYS A 265 -34.40 23.34 22.88
CA LYS A 265 -33.04 23.59 23.43
C LYS A 265 -32.48 24.97 23.07
N SER A 266 -33.27 25.80 22.39
CA SER A 266 -32.88 27.11 21.87
C SER A 266 -32.59 28.16 22.95
N ASP A 267 -33.21 28.07 24.13
CA ASP A 267 -33.00 29.02 25.24
C ASP A 267 -31.59 28.93 25.85
N GLN A 268 -30.81 27.90 25.50
CA GLN A 268 -29.37 27.80 25.81
C GLN A 268 -28.48 28.57 24.80
N LEU A 269 -29.03 28.95 23.64
CA LEU A 269 -28.29 29.55 22.52
C LEU A 269 -28.51 31.07 22.42
N LEU A 270 -29.75 31.52 22.63
CA LEU A 270 -30.15 32.94 22.65
C LEU A 270 -31.03 33.24 23.87
N SER A 271 -30.89 34.45 24.43
CA SER A 271 -31.88 34.93 25.40
C SER A 271 -33.24 35.17 24.74
N ARG A 272 -34.34 35.05 25.50
CA ARG A 272 -35.72 35.26 24.98
C ARG A 272 -35.90 36.57 24.17
N PRO A 273 -35.33 37.74 24.57
CA PRO A 273 -35.39 38.95 23.76
C PRO A 273 -34.59 38.88 22.45
N GLU A 274 -33.39 38.27 22.46
CA GLU A 274 -32.60 38.05 21.24
C GLU A 274 -33.34 37.11 20.27
N LYS A 275 -33.89 36.01 20.80
CA LYS A 275 -34.67 35.01 20.04
C LYS A 275 -35.87 35.64 19.32
N LEU A 276 -36.65 36.49 20.00
CA LEU A 276 -37.73 37.27 19.37
C LEU A 276 -37.21 38.22 18.27
N ALA A 277 -36.08 38.90 18.50
CA ALA A 277 -35.49 39.81 17.52
C ALA A 277 -34.91 39.08 16.29
N HIS A 278 -34.34 37.88 16.49
CA HIS A 278 -33.86 37.00 15.43
C HIS A 278 -35.01 36.46 14.59
N LEU A 279 -36.04 35.90 15.22
CA LEU A 279 -37.23 35.38 14.54
C LEU A 279 -37.93 36.48 13.72
N THR A 280 -38.16 37.66 14.32
CA THR A 280 -38.75 38.82 13.60
C THR A 280 -38.03 39.15 12.30
N LYS A 281 -36.69 39.09 12.28
CA LYS A 281 -35.91 39.34 11.06
C LYS A 281 -35.87 38.14 10.11
N ALA A 282 -35.73 36.92 10.63
CA ALA A 282 -35.74 35.71 9.80
C ALA A 282 -37.05 35.56 9.01
N ILE A 283 -38.19 35.91 9.63
CA ILE A 283 -39.51 35.98 8.97
C ILE A 283 -39.49 36.95 7.78
N GLN A 284 -38.87 38.13 7.90
CA GLN A 284 -38.77 39.12 6.82
C GLN A 284 -37.96 38.64 5.61
N PHE A 285 -37.02 37.69 5.82
CA PHE A 285 -36.22 37.10 4.76
C PHE A 285 -36.75 35.74 4.26
N LEU A 286 -37.82 35.22 4.88
CA LEU A 286 -38.46 33.97 4.47
C LEU A 286 -38.95 34.07 3.02
N ASP A 287 -38.72 32.99 2.29
CA ASP A 287 -38.83 32.93 0.85
C ASP A 287 -39.66 31.73 0.43
N GLY A 288 -40.46 31.90 -0.61
CA GLY A 288 -41.40 30.88 -1.05
C GLY A 288 -40.69 29.60 -1.48
N HIS A 289 -39.69 29.70 -2.36
CA HIS A 289 -39.03 28.52 -2.93
C HIS A 289 -38.30 27.65 -1.89
N PRO A 290 -37.45 28.18 -0.99
CA PRO A 290 -36.88 27.42 0.13
C PRO A 290 -37.93 26.83 1.09
N LEU A 291 -39.05 27.54 1.33
CA LEU A 291 -40.12 27.06 2.19
C LEU A 291 -40.90 25.89 1.54
N ALA A 292 -41.18 25.99 0.24
CA ALA A 292 -41.80 24.92 -0.53
C ALA A 292 -40.86 23.70 -0.65
N GLN A 293 -39.55 23.92 -0.85
CA GLN A 293 -38.55 22.84 -0.78
C GLN A 293 -38.55 22.15 0.60
N PHE A 294 -38.53 22.91 1.69
CA PHE A 294 -38.61 22.37 3.05
C PHE A 294 -39.91 21.58 3.32
N LYS A 295 -41.01 21.95 2.66
CA LYS A 295 -42.31 21.25 2.74
C LYS A 295 -42.38 19.98 1.89
N PHE A 296 -41.90 20.01 0.64
CA PHE A 296 -42.09 18.94 -0.35
C PHE A 296 -40.86 18.02 -0.55
N SER A 297 -39.77 18.25 0.19
CA SER A 297 -38.64 17.31 0.24
C SER A 297 -39.02 15.99 0.94
N ASP A 298 -38.17 14.97 0.77
CA ASP A 298 -38.28 13.67 1.47
C ASP A 298 -38.43 13.83 3.00
N GLU A 299 -37.88 14.92 3.57
CA GLU A 299 -37.94 15.30 4.98
C GLU A 299 -39.16 16.18 5.33
N SER A 300 -40.25 16.09 4.57
CA SER A 300 -41.52 16.83 4.78
C SER A 300 -42.05 16.78 6.22
N TYR A 301 -41.73 15.72 6.98
CA TYR A 301 -42.05 15.60 8.41
C TYR A 301 -41.48 16.76 9.25
N LEU A 302 -40.34 17.35 8.88
CA LEU A 302 -39.76 18.52 9.55
C LEU A 302 -40.61 19.79 9.36
N PHE A 303 -41.35 19.90 8.25
CA PHE A 303 -42.30 21.00 8.05
C PHE A 303 -43.52 20.85 8.96
N TYR A 304 -44.02 19.62 9.16
CA TYR A 304 -45.09 19.36 10.13
C TYR A 304 -44.61 19.59 11.57
N GLU A 305 -43.40 19.12 11.93
CA GLU A 305 -42.80 19.43 13.24
C GLU A 305 -42.62 20.94 13.45
N LEU A 306 -42.24 21.69 12.40
CA LEU A 306 -42.16 23.15 12.46
C LEU A 306 -43.53 23.77 12.78
N GLN A 307 -44.63 23.28 12.19
CA GLN A 307 -45.98 23.75 12.52
C GLN A 307 -46.36 23.44 13.97
N ASP A 308 -46.07 22.23 14.46
CA ASP A 308 -46.28 21.86 15.86
C ASP A 308 -45.47 22.76 16.81
N LYS A 309 -44.22 23.09 16.44
CA LYS A 309 -43.35 23.98 17.22
C LYS A 309 -43.83 25.43 17.21
N ILE A 310 -44.42 25.92 16.12
CA ILE A 310 -45.10 27.22 16.07
C ILE A 310 -46.30 27.22 17.03
N ALA A 311 -47.12 26.18 17.02
CA ALA A 311 -48.29 26.05 17.90
C ALA A 311 -47.93 25.91 19.40
N GLN A 312 -46.80 25.28 19.72
CA GLN A 312 -46.25 25.23 21.08
C GLN A 312 -45.73 26.60 21.53
N PHE A 313 -45.03 27.33 20.65
CA PHE A 313 -44.46 28.63 20.99
C PHE A 313 -45.51 29.75 21.17
N ASP A 314 -46.68 29.63 20.52
CA ASP A 314 -47.84 30.53 20.70
C ASP A 314 -48.32 30.63 22.16
N GLN A 315 -48.08 29.59 22.96
CA GLN A 315 -48.57 29.47 24.33
C GLN A 315 -47.71 30.21 25.38
N LEU A 316 -46.56 30.77 24.98
CA LEU A 316 -45.56 31.32 25.92
C LEU A 316 -45.73 32.80 26.29
N GLY A 317 -46.59 33.55 25.59
CA GLY A 317 -46.88 34.96 25.89
C GLY A 317 -47.48 35.74 24.71
N GLU A 318 -48.02 36.95 24.98
CA GLU A 318 -48.69 37.76 23.94
C GLU A 318 -47.75 38.22 22.81
N LYS A 319 -46.47 38.47 23.12
CA LYS A 319 -45.48 38.90 22.11
C LYS A 319 -45.05 37.75 21.22
N GLU A 320 -44.87 36.58 21.82
CA GLU A 320 -44.62 35.32 21.11
C GLU A 320 -45.80 34.99 20.20
N LYS A 321 -47.03 35.09 20.72
CA LYS A 321 -48.27 34.91 19.96
C LYS A 321 -48.43 35.84 18.76
N ALA A 322 -48.20 37.14 18.94
CA ALA A 322 -48.22 38.09 17.83
C ALA A 322 -47.18 37.76 16.74
N LEU A 323 -45.99 37.29 17.16
CA LEU A 323 -44.92 36.90 16.25
C LEU A 323 -45.22 35.56 15.54
N MET A 324 -45.79 34.58 16.23
CA MET A 324 -46.20 33.30 15.64
C MET A 324 -47.37 33.47 14.68
N ALA A 325 -48.33 34.35 14.98
CA ALA A 325 -49.37 34.74 14.02
C ALA A 325 -48.75 35.34 12.74
N THR A 326 -47.77 36.24 12.88
CA THR A 326 -47.05 36.83 11.73
C THR A 326 -46.25 35.79 10.94
N LEU A 327 -45.60 34.83 11.62
CA LEU A 327 -44.88 33.73 10.98
C LEU A 327 -45.82 32.81 10.22
N SER A 328 -46.93 32.39 10.83
CA SER A 328 -47.95 31.54 10.20
C SER A 328 -48.58 32.24 8.99
N GLU A 329 -48.95 33.51 9.10
CA GLU A 329 -49.44 34.33 7.98
C GLU A 329 -48.38 34.40 6.86
N THR A 330 -47.11 34.63 7.21
CA THR A 330 -46.01 34.67 6.22
C THR A 330 -45.80 33.31 5.55
N ILE A 331 -45.86 32.20 6.29
CA ILE A 331 -45.75 30.84 5.75
C ILE A 331 -46.90 30.55 4.79
N THR A 332 -48.14 30.84 5.18
CA THR A 332 -49.33 30.66 4.33
C THR A 332 -49.22 31.48 3.06
N ASN A 333 -48.97 32.80 3.17
CA ASN A 333 -48.85 33.69 2.02
C ASN A 333 -47.72 33.24 1.06
N ARG A 334 -46.57 32.80 1.58
CA ARG A 334 -45.45 32.30 0.78
C ARG A 334 -45.73 30.95 0.10
N LEU A 335 -46.51 30.07 0.74
CA LEU A 335 -46.94 28.81 0.14
C LEU A 335 -48.06 29.01 -0.88
N GLU A 336 -48.96 29.97 -0.67
CA GLU A 336 -49.97 30.38 -1.65
C GLU A 336 -49.31 31.00 -2.88
N GLU A 337 -48.37 31.93 -2.71
CA GLU A 337 -47.55 32.50 -3.79
C GLU A 337 -46.89 31.40 -4.63
N VAL A 338 -46.25 30.41 -3.98
CA VAL A 338 -45.52 29.35 -4.69
C VAL A 338 -46.43 28.25 -5.25
N SER A 339 -47.62 28.02 -4.69
CA SER A 339 -48.60 27.11 -5.30
C SER A 339 -49.17 27.60 -6.64
N THR A 340 -48.90 28.87 -7.00
CA THR A 340 -49.16 29.37 -8.37
C THR A 340 -48.13 28.87 -9.39
N VAL A 341 -46.99 28.37 -8.94
CA VAL A 341 -46.00 27.65 -9.77
C VAL A 341 -46.44 26.20 -9.86
N GLU A 342 -46.65 25.71 -11.07
CA GLU A 342 -47.21 24.38 -11.36
C GLU A 342 -46.44 23.25 -10.63
N ASP A 343 -45.11 23.33 -10.63
CA ASP A 343 -44.16 22.44 -9.93
C ASP A 343 -44.32 22.33 -8.41
N TYR A 344 -45.08 23.22 -7.76
CA TYR A 344 -45.19 23.30 -6.30
C TYR A 344 -46.65 23.34 -5.81
N LYS A 345 -47.59 23.03 -6.70
CA LYS A 345 -49.02 22.95 -6.41
C LYS A 345 -49.33 21.90 -5.34
N ASP A 346 -48.72 20.73 -5.46
CA ASP A 346 -48.85 19.56 -4.59
C ASP A 346 -47.59 18.67 -4.72
N GLN A 347 -47.52 17.59 -3.93
CA GLN A 347 -46.36 16.68 -3.94
C GLN A 347 -46.22 15.95 -5.29
N GLU A 348 -47.34 15.54 -5.89
CA GLU A 348 -47.37 14.82 -7.16
C GLU A 348 -46.77 15.68 -8.29
N ALA A 349 -47.18 16.96 -8.40
CA ALA A 349 -46.59 17.90 -9.34
C ALA A 349 -45.10 18.19 -9.08
N PHE A 350 -44.67 18.22 -7.81
CA PHE A 350 -43.27 18.38 -7.45
C PHE A 350 -42.41 17.19 -7.87
N ASP A 351 -42.92 15.97 -7.68
CA ASP A 351 -42.28 14.71 -8.05
C ASP A 351 -42.27 14.53 -9.58
N ASP A 352 -43.37 14.81 -10.27
CA ASP A 352 -43.50 14.76 -11.73
C ASP A 352 -42.54 15.73 -12.44
N SER A 353 -42.48 16.98 -12.00
CA SER A 353 -41.54 17.95 -12.56
C SER A 353 -40.07 17.63 -12.17
N THR A 354 -39.87 16.91 -11.06
CA THR A 354 -38.56 16.33 -10.70
C THR A 354 -38.18 15.17 -11.63
N ASN A 355 -39.13 14.32 -12.03
CA ASN A 355 -38.96 13.29 -13.06
C ASN A 355 -38.67 13.90 -14.43
N ALA A 356 -39.43 14.92 -14.85
CA ALA A 356 -39.24 15.62 -16.11
C ALA A 356 -37.83 16.23 -16.23
N LEU A 357 -37.29 16.77 -15.13
CA LEU A 357 -35.91 17.26 -15.07
C LEU A 357 -34.87 16.14 -15.21
N ILE A 358 -35.11 14.91 -14.69
CA ILE A 358 -34.24 13.75 -15.01
C ILE A 358 -34.27 13.48 -16.51
N GLU A 359 -35.46 13.33 -17.10
CA GLU A 359 -35.57 12.93 -18.51
C GLU A 359 -34.93 13.97 -19.44
N ALA A 360 -35.01 15.25 -19.08
CA ALA A 360 -34.26 16.31 -19.73
C ALA A 360 -32.73 16.13 -19.61
N TYR A 361 -32.19 15.70 -18.46
CA TYR A 361 -30.78 15.33 -18.31
C TYR A 361 -30.40 14.07 -19.11
N LYS A 362 -31.14 12.95 -18.98
CA LYS A 362 -30.88 11.70 -19.71
C LYS A 362 -30.80 11.94 -21.23
N SER A 363 -31.70 12.78 -21.74
CA SER A 363 -31.76 13.14 -23.17
C SER A 363 -30.89 14.34 -23.57
N ALA A 364 -30.03 14.85 -22.67
CA ALA A 364 -29.14 16.00 -22.89
C ALA A 364 -29.84 17.30 -23.37
N LYS A 365 -31.15 17.46 -23.13
CA LYS A 365 -31.96 18.57 -23.63
C LYS A 365 -31.77 19.84 -22.82
N LEU A 366 -30.69 20.56 -23.12
CA LEU A 366 -30.27 21.78 -22.44
C LEU A 366 -31.38 22.83 -22.24
N GLU A 367 -32.24 23.07 -23.23
CA GLU A 367 -33.33 24.06 -23.10
C GLU A 367 -34.45 23.59 -22.15
N GLN A 368 -34.70 22.28 -22.06
CA GLN A 368 -35.66 21.73 -21.08
C GLN A 368 -35.08 21.80 -19.66
N ILE A 369 -33.78 21.51 -19.52
CA ILE A 369 -33.03 21.70 -18.27
C ILE A 369 -33.09 23.18 -17.86
N ARG A 370 -32.87 24.11 -18.79
CA ARG A 370 -32.97 25.57 -18.57
C ARG A 370 -34.35 25.98 -18.05
N ALA A 371 -35.40 25.62 -18.79
CA ALA A 371 -36.78 25.95 -18.43
C ALA A 371 -37.13 25.43 -17.03
N ALA A 372 -36.79 24.17 -16.71
CA ALA A 372 -37.07 23.58 -15.41
C ALA A 372 -36.25 24.22 -14.26
N HIS A 373 -35.01 24.65 -14.48
CA HIS A 373 -34.27 25.42 -13.45
C HIS A 373 -34.84 26.83 -13.25
N GLU A 374 -35.30 27.47 -14.32
CA GLU A 374 -35.91 28.81 -14.29
C GLU A 374 -37.29 28.78 -13.62
N GLN A 375 -38.17 27.84 -13.99
CA GLN A 375 -39.50 27.65 -13.38
C GLN A 375 -39.44 27.38 -11.87
N ARG A 376 -38.40 26.65 -11.41
CA ARG A 376 -38.24 26.28 -10.00
C ARG A 376 -37.54 27.34 -9.15
N GLU A 377 -37.12 28.47 -9.75
CA GLU A 377 -36.14 29.43 -9.23
C GLU A 377 -34.93 28.76 -8.53
N ARG A 378 -34.56 27.54 -8.96
CA ARG A 378 -33.49 26.79 -8.31
C ARG A 378 -32.18 27.51 -8.57
N LYS A 379 -31.59 28.10 -7.52
CA LYS A 379 -30.12 28.20 -7.44
C LYS A 379 -29.62 26.79 -7.68
N ARG A 380 -28.93 26.58 -8.80
CA ARG A 380 -28.92 25.32 -9.55
C ARG A 380 -28.20 24.20 -8.80
N VAL A 381 -28.71 23.69 -7.70
CA VAL A 381 -28.04 22.73 -6.82
C VAL A 381 -29.08 21.65 -6.49
N PRO A 382 -28.84 20.37 -6.79
CA PRO A 382 -29.76 19.31 -6.41
C PRO A 382 -29.76 19.14 -4.90
N GLN A 383 -30.94 18.90 -4.34
CA GLN A 383 -31.18 18.71 -2.90
C GLN A 383 -31.73 17.33 -2.53
N ALA A 384 -32.11 16.51 -3.52
CA ALA A 384 -32.72 15.21 -3.27
C ALA A 384 -31.68 14.18 -2.79
N GLN A 385 -32.08 13.32 -1.86
CA GLN A 385 -31.25 12.17 -1.47
C GLN A 385 -31.11 11.22 -2.67
N GLY A 386 -29.89 11.14 -3.20
CA GLY A 386 -29.45 9.95 -3.91
C GLY A 386 -28.68 9.08 -2.94
N SER A 387 -29.19 7.88 -2.64
CA SER A 387 -28.49 6.81 -1.91
C SER A 387 -27.33 6.24 -2.73
N ASN A 388 -26.39 7.11 -3.10
CA ASN A 388 -25.21 6.81 -3.90
C ASN A 388 -24.17 6.11 -3.02
N HIS A 389 -24.46 4.85 -2.69
CA HIS A 389 -23.56 3.96 -1.97
C HIS A 389 -22.34 3.58 -2.85
N VAL A 390 -21.56 2.59 -2.41
CA VAL A 390 -20.65 1.87 -3.31
C VAL A 390 -21.51 1.01 -4.21
N VAL A 391 -22.09 1.65 -5.23
CA VAL A 391 -22.99 1.03 -6.19
C VAL A 391 -22.15 0.26 -7.19
N ASP A 392 -22.29 -1.07 -7.20
CA ASP A 392 -21.78 -1.90 -8.30
C ASP A 392 -22.37 -1.38 -9.62
N PHE A 393 -21.61 -1.47 -10.71
CA PHE A 393 -22.08 -1.16 -12.04
C PHE A 393 -23.44 -1.84 -12.37
N GLU A 394 -23.65 -3.05 -11.86
CA GLU A 394 -24.90 -3.81 -12.02
C GLU A 394 -26.06 -3.28 -11.16
N GLU A 395 -25.75 -2.68 -10.01
CA GLU A 395 -26.70 -2.10 -9.06
C GLU A 395 -27.13 -0.68 -9.51
N LEU A 396 -26.29 0.01 -10.29
CA LEU A 396 -26.57 1.31 -10.92
C LEU A 396 -27.72 1.23 -11.94
N ASN A 397 -27.99 0.04 -12.49
CA ASN A 397 -29.17 -0.26 -13.30
C ASN A 397 -30.47 -0.42 -12.49
N ARG A 398 -30.42 -0.55 -11.16
CA ARG A 398 -31.58 -0.89 -10.31
C ARG A 398 -32.10 0.26 -9.44
N MET A 399 -31.40 1.40 -9.37
CA MET A 399 -31.77 2.52 -8.48
C MET A 399 -32.69 3.57 -9.14
N PRO A 400 -33.86 3.93 -8.57
CA PRO A 400 -34.80 4.84 -9.23
C PRO A 400 -34.62 6.37 -8.95
N TYR A 401 -33.62 6.83 -8.18
CA TYR A 401 -33.58 8.21 -7.65
C TYR A 401 -32.16 8.88 -7.75
N PHE A 402 -31.91 10.16 -8.08
CA PHE A 402 -32.70 11.17 -8.83
C PHE A 402 -31.91 12.26 -9.65
N TYR A 403 -30.57 12.38 -9.66
CA TYR A 403 -29.89 13.46 -10.44
C TYR A 403 -28.49 13.15 -11.01
N TRP A 404 -27.56 12.60 -10.22
CA TRP A 404 -26.23 12.22 -10.75
C TRP A 404 -26.29 10.96 -11.62
N THR A 405 -27.21 10.06 -11.30
CA THR A 405 -27.74 9.05 -12.21
C THR A 405 -28.16 9.69 -13.53
N GLY A 406 -28.81 10.85 -13.54
CA GLY A 406 -29.16 11.57 -14.77
C GLY A 406 -27.97 11.90 -15.67
N LEU A 407 -26.86 12.41 -15.13
CA LEU A 407 -25.64 12.71 -15.92
C LEU A 407 -24.85 11.45 -16.30
N ALA A 408 -24.77 10.45 -15.42
CA ALA A 408 -24.14 9.17 -15.75
C ALA A 408 -24.97 8.38 -16.79
N GLN A 409 -26.30 8.42 -16.69
CA GLN A 409 -27.25 7.85 -17.65
C GLN A 409 -27.25 8.62 -18.97
N MET A 410 -27.11 9.96 -18.95
CA MET A 410 -26.90 10.78 -20.15
C MET A 410 -25.69 10.30 -20.97
N ILE A 411 -24.63 9.83 -20.31
CA ILE A 411 -23.43 9.24 -20.93
C ILE A 411 -23.65 7.76 -21.29
N TRP A 412 -24.33 7.00 -20.44
CA TRP A 412 -24.57 5.56 -20.63
C TRP A 412 -25.55 5.25 -21.78
N GLN A 413 -26.70 5.92 -21.76
CA GLN A 413 -27.77 5.86 -22.76
C GLN A 413 -27.45 6.69 -24.02
N SER A 414 -26.22 7.25 -24.10
CA SER A 414 -25.80 8.22 -25.11
C SER A 414 -25.70 7.71 -26.54
N GLU A 415 -26.08 6.46 -26.84
CA GLU A 415 -25.86 5.86 -28.17
C GLU A 415 -26.48 6.69 -29.30
N ASN A 416 -27.46 7.54 -28.99
CA ASN A 416 -28.06 8.53 -29.89
C ASN A 416 -27.75 10.01 -29.56
N ASN A 417 -27.00 10.34 -28.49
CA ASN A 417 -26.72 11.71 -28.05
C ASN A 417 -25.38 12.23 -28.62
N ILE A 418 -25.34 13.52 -28.96
CA ILE A 418 -24.12 14.22 -29.42
C ILE A 418 -23.29 14.64 -28.20
N GLU A 419 -21.97 14.42 -28.23
CA GLU A 419 -21.07 14.80 -27.11
C GLU A 419 -21.09 16.32 -26.83
N GLU A 420 -21.33 17.14 -27.86
CA GLU A 420 -21.42 18.59 -27.75
C GLU A 420 -22.61 19.02 -26.87
N ASP A 421 -23.79 18.41 -27.03
CA ASP A 421 -24.96 18.68 -26.18
C ASP A 421 -24.69 18.31 -24.73
N GLN A 422 -24.04 17.16 -24.49
CA GLN A 422 -23.62 16.73 -23.16
C GLN A 422 -22.64 17.73 -22.52
N ILE A 423 -21.65 18.20 -23.28
CA ILE A 423 -20.69 19.21 -22.84
C ILE A 423 -21.38 20.54 -22.54
N GLU A 424 -22.33 21.00 -23.37
CA GLU A 424 -23.10 22.22 -23.10
C GLU A 424 -24.01 22.09 -21.87
N VAL A 425 -24.57 20.90 -21.61
CA VAL A 425 -25.24 20.59 -20.34
C VAL A 425 -24.25 20.73 -19.17
N PHE A 426 -23.07 20.10 -19.20
CA PHE A 426 -22.08 20.26 -18.13
C PHE A 426 -21.58 21.72 -17.97
N LYS A 427 -21.42 22.48 -19.06
CA LYS A 427 -21.04 23.91 -19.03
C LYS A 427 -22.15 24.76 -18.41
N TYR A 428 -23.40 24.54 -18.78
CA TYR A 428 -24.56 25.25 -18.23
C TYR A 428 -24.74 25.00 -16.73
N ILE A 429 -24.48 23.76 -16.31
CA ILE A 429 -24.43 23.37 -14.91
C ILE A 429 -23.32 24.17 -14.19
N LEU A 430 -22.05 24.06 -14.61
CA LEU A 430 -20.92 24.78 -13.98
C LEU A 430 -21.09 26.30 -13.95
N THR A 431 -21.47 26.92 -15.07
CA THR A 431 -21.67 28.38 -15.17
C THR A 431 -22.88 28.88 -14.41
N GLY A 432 -23.83 27.99 -14.13
CA GLY A 432 -25.09 28.26 -13.47
C GLY A 432 -25.06 28.31 -11.96
N GLY A 433 -23.90 28.13 -11.35
CA GLY A 433 -23.80 28.02 -9.90
C GLY A 433 -24.12 26.64 -9.35
N PHE A 434 -24.33 25.65 -10.20
CA PHE A 434 -24.30 24.25 -9.80
C PHE A 434 -22.86 23.91 -9.49
N ASN A 435 -22.51 23.94 -8.21
CA ASN A 435 -21.25 23.36 -7.80
C ASN A 435 -21.36 21.84 -7.88
N ILE A 436 -21.01 21.33 -9.06
CA ILE A 436 -20.99 19.91 -9.38
C ILE A 436 -20.38 19.10 -8.24
N ARG A 437 -19.29 19.63 -7.68
CA ARG A 437 -18.40 18.97 -6.72
C ARG A 437 -18.98 18.89 -5.31
N GLN A 438 -20.00 19.68 -4.97
CA GLN A 438 -20.69 19.64 -3.67
C GLN A 438 -21.87 18.66 -3.65
N ALA A 439 -22.72 18.69 -4.68
CA ALA A 439 -23.76 17.66 -4.91
C ALA A 439 -23.16 16.24 -5.07
N LEU A 440 -21.84 16.19 -5.27
CA LEU A 440 -21.02 15.02 -5.39
C LEU A 440 -20.50 14.53 -4.02
N LEU A 441 -20.16 15.40 -3.06
CA LEU A 441 -19.56 15.02 -1.76
C LEU A 441 -20.59 14.59 -0.68
N GLN A 442 -21.87 14.55 -1.01
CA GLN A 442 -22.99 14.28 -0.08
C GLN A 442 -23.14 12.81 0.35
N THR A 443 -22.24 11.91 -0.05
CA THR A 443 -22.42 10.45 0.09
C THR A 443 -21.73 9.84 1.31
N ASN A 444 -21.24 10.66 2.26
CA ASN A 444 -20.59 10.17 3.47
C ASN A 444 -21.61 9.59 4.46
N LEU A 445 -21.75 8.26 4.44
CA LEU A 445 -22.57 7.48 5.38
C LEU A 445 -22.19 7.75 6.85
N LYS A 446 -23.18 8.14 7.67
CA LYS A 446 -23.12 7.96 9.13
C LYS A 446 -23.08 6.44 9.40
N GLY A 447 -21.92 5.88 9.78
CA GLY A 447 -21.86 4.57 10.46
C GLY A 447 -20.97 3.45 9.88
N LYS A 448 -20.30 3.62 8.74
CA LYS A 448 -19.21 2.70 8.32
C LYS A 448 -17.86 3.37 8.53
N ASN A 449 -16.93 2.70 9.22
CA ASN A 449 -15.53 3.12 9.32
C ASN A 449 -14.88 3.04 7.94
N THR A 450 -14.94 4.12 7.18
CA THR A 450 -14.20 4.30 5.93
C THR A 450 -12.99 5.19 6.19
N ASP A 451 -12.00 4.62 6.87
CA ASP A 451 -10.66 5.21 7.05
C ASP A 451 -9.90 5.40 5.71
N ASP A 452 -10.48 4.93 4.60
CA ASP A 452 -9.95 5.00 3.23
C ASP A 452 -10.39 6.26 2.45
N VAL A 453 -9.94 7.43 2.94
CA VAL A 453 -9.73 8.68 2.18
C VAL A 453 -11.02 9.38 1.66
N PRO A 454 -11.08 10.73 1.57
CA PRO A 454 -12.09 11.42 0.79
C PRO A 454 -11.93 11.08 -0.69
N ARG A 455 -12.64 10.04 -1.12
CA ARG A 455 -12.73 9.62 -2.52
C ARG A 455 -13.21 10.80 -3.35
N VAL A 456 -12.73 10.96 -4.60
CA VAL A 456 -13.58 11.68 -5.55
C VAL A 456 -14.86 10.87 -5.62
N PRO A 457 -16.03 11.50 -5.45
CA PRO A 457 -17.28 10.79 -5.35
C PRO A 457 -17.49 9.80 -6.50
N PRO A 458 -18.02 8.60 -6.19
CA PRO A 458 -18.18 7.52 -7.15
C PRO A 458 -18.77 8.02 -8.46
N ASN A 459 -19.77 8.91 -8.41
CA ASN A 459 -20.53 9.33 -9.60
C ASN A 459 -19.74 10.13 -10.65
N LEU A 460 -18.80 11.00 -10.28
CA LEU A 460 -18.00 11.73 -11.28
C LEU A 460 -16.79 10.93 -11.75
N GLY A 461 -16.24 10.09 -10.86
CA GLY A 461 -15.36 9.00 -11.27
C GLY A 461 -16.06 8.12 -12.31
N ASN A 462 -17.29 7.68 -12.03
CA ASN A 462 -18.13 6.88 -12.91
C ASN A 462 -18.45 7.62 -14.20
N CYS A 463 -18.79 8.91 -14.19
CA CYS A 463 -18.96 9.68 -15.43
C CYS A 463 -17.70 9.63 -16.30
N LEU A 464 -16.52 9.84 -15.72
CA LEU A 464 -15.25 9.80 -16.44
C LEU A 464 -14.89 8.37 -16.92
N ILE A 465 -15.11 7.35 -16.09
CA ILE A 465 -14.91 5.93 -16.40
C ILE A 465 -15.87 5.48 -17.51
N LEU A 466 -17.16 5.86 -17.43
CA LEU A 466 -18.17 5.59 -18.45
C LEU A 466 -17.82 6.30 -19.77
N THR A 467 -17.32 7.52 -19.69
CA THR A 467 -16.83 8.29 -20.86
C THR A 467 -15.66 7.56 -21.53
N LEU A 468 -14.71 7.04 -20.75
CA LEU A 468 -13.60 6.21 -21.26
C LEU A 468 -14.08 4.85 -21.81
N ASN A 469 -14.98 4.16 -21.10
CA ASN A 469 -15.54 2.86 -21.52
C ASN A 469 -16.41 2.98 -22.79
N LYS A 470 -17.10 4.11 -22.99
CA LYS A 470 -17.86 4.43 -24.22
C LYS A 470 -17.01 5.17 -25.26
N LEU A 471 -15.69 5.33 -25.05
CA LEU A 471 -14.72 5.99 -25.94
C LEU A 471 -15.13 7.42 -26.40
N ARG A 472 -15.76 8.18 -25.50
CA ARG A 472 -16.30 9.55 -25.73
C ARG A 472 -15.22 10.63 -25.53
N PHE A 473 -14.35 10.79 -26.52
CA PHE A 473 -13.11 11.57 -26.37
C PHE A 473 -13.34 13.04 -25.99
N ASN A 474 -14.26 13.75 -26.63
CA ASN A 474 -14.44 15.19 -26.42
C ASN A 474 -15.01 15.47 -25.02
N LEU A 475 -15.93 14.61 -24.57
CA LEU A 475 -16.45 14.69 -23.21
C LEU A 475 -15.36 14.36 -22.18
N TYR A 476 -14.48 13.40 -22.46
CA TYR A 476 -13.33 13.10 -21.58
C TYR A 476 -12.38 14.30 -21.50
N GLU A 477 -12.03 14.90 -22.65
CA GLU A 477 -11.20 16.10 -22.74
C GLU A 477 -11.77 17.23 -21.89
N TYR A 478 -13.09 17.43 -21.99
CA TYR A 478 -13.80 18.45 -21.20
C TYR A 478 -13.80 18.13 -19.69
N LEU A 479 -14.07 16.90 -19.27
CA LEU A 479 -14.04 16.49 -17.85
C LEU A 479 -12.61 16.46 -17.26
N TRP A 480 -11.59 16.34 -18.11
CA TRP A 480 -10.17 16.37 -17.77
C TRP A 480 -9.49 17.74 -18.03
N SER A 481 -10.29 18.80 -18.19
CA SER A 481 -9.82 20.16 -18.46
C SER A 481 -9.52 21.01 -17.21
N VAL A 482 -9.01 22.24 -17.40
CA VAL A 482 -8.65 23.16 -16.30
C VAL A 482 -9.85 23.58 -15.45
N GLU A 483 -11.06 23.55 -16.02
CA GLU A 483 -12.34 23.72 -15.35
C GLU A 483 -12.56 22.69 -14.22
N TRP A 484 -11.84 21.56 -14.25
CA TRP A 484 -11.95 20.43 -13.32
C TRP A 484 -10.71 20.23 -12.44
N ILE A 485 -9.69 21.07 -12.58
CA ILE A 485 -8.35 20.84 -12.03
C ILE A 485 -8.27 20.65 -10.50
N ASN A 486 -9.17 21.29 -9.75
CA ASN A 486 -9.27 21.14 -8.29
C ASN A 486 -10.24 20.03 -7.83
N VAL A 487 -10.79 19.20 -8.73
CA VAL A 487 -11.62 18.03 -8.36
C VAL A 487 -10.74 16.85 -8.02
N TRP A 488 -9.82 16.56 -8.93
CA TRP A 488 -9.20 15.27 -9.05
C TRP A 488 -8.12 15.07 -7.97
N GLY A 489 -7.52 13.89 -7.93
CA GLY A 489 -6.49 13.55 -6.96
C GLY A 489 -5.55 12.47 -7.51
N PRO A 490 -4.34 12.32 -6.95
CA PRO A 490 -3.35 11.36 -7.45
C PRO A 490 -3.89 9.93 -7.65
N LYS A 491 -4.72 9.42 -6.73
CA LYS A 491 -5.38 8.10 -6.85
C LYS A 491 -6.28 7.97 -8.09
N HIS A 492 -6.93 9.05 -8.52
CA HIS A 492 -7.77 9.07 -9.71
C HIS A 492 -6.90 9.07 -10.97
N PHE A 493 -5.82 9.86 -10.96
CA PHE A 493 -4.83 9.87 -12.04
C PHE A 493 -4.26 8.47 -12.30
N THR A 494 -3.87 7.74 -11.24
CA THR A 494 -3.42 6.34 -11.37
C THR A 494 -4.52 5.39 -11.84
N MET A 495 -5.73 5.49 -11.29
CA MET A 495 -6.85 4.62 -11.66
C MET A 495 -7.26 4.77 -13.13
N ILE A 496 -7.29 6.00 -13.65
CA ILE A 496 -7.60 6.27 -15.05
C ILE A 496 -6.52 5.72 -15.96
N THR A 497 -5.24 5.91 -15.63
CA THR A 497 -4.12 5.30 -16.36
C THR A 497 -4.24 3.77 -16.41
N ASP A 498 -4.67 3.15 -15.30
CA ASP A 498 -4.87 1.70 -15.24
C ASP A 498 -6.03 1.24 -16.13
N ILE A 499 -7.15 1.98 -16.15
CA ILE A 499 -8.30 1.69 -17.04
C ILE A 499 -7.90 1.84 -18.51
N ILE A 500 -7.21 2.93 -18.87
CA ILE A 500 -6.63 3.12 -20.20
C ILE A 500 -5.72 1.91 -20.54
N SER A 501 -4.85 1.46 -19.63
CA SER A 501 -3.98 0.30 -19.89
C SER A 501 -4.66 -1.05 -20.08
N ARG A 502 -5.95 -1.19 -19.72
CA ARG A 502 -6.73 -2.42 -19.92
C ARG A 502 -7.45 -2.47 -21.27
N GLN A 503 -7.71 -1.32 -21.91
CA GLN A 503 -8.44 -1.26 -23.18
C GLN A 503 -7.51 -1.52 -24.40
N GLN A 504 -7.06 -2.76 -24.55
CA GLN A 504 -6.11 -3.11 -25.62
C GLN A 504 -6.69 -3.08 -27.04
N GLU A 505 -8.01 -3.14 -27.19
CA GLU A 505 -8.70 -3.32 -28.49
C GLU A 505 -8.64 -2.10 -29.43
N ASN A 506 -8.21 -0.92 -28.98
CA ASN A 506 -8.21 0.30 -29.81
C ASN A 506 -6.97 1.19 -29.60
N PHE A 507 -5.80 0.64 -29.94
CA PHE A 507 -4.48 1.18 -29.60
C PHE A 507 -4.24 2.64 -30.03
N GLU A 508 -4.68 3.07 -31.22
CA GLU A 508 -4.49 4.45 -31.71
C GLU A 508 -5.27 5.47 -30.88
N LYS A 509 -6.56 5.22 -30.61
CA LYS A 509 -7.37 6.09 -29.74
C LYS A 509 -6.83 6.10 -28.31
N LEU A 510 -6.30 4.97 -27.85
CA LEU A 510 -5.69 4.84 -26.55
C LEU A 510 -4.47 5.75 -26.37
N GLN A 511 -3.61 5.86 -27.39
CA GLN A 511 -2.44 6.73 -27.37
C GLN A 511 -2.84 8.21 -27.27
N LEU A 512 -3.85 8.65 -28.04
CA LEU A 512 -4.38 10.01 -27.96
C LEU A 512 -4.99 10.32 -26.58
N LEU A 513 -5.76 9.37 -26.02
CA LEU A 513 -6.28 9.46 -24.66
C LEU A 513 -5.16 9.55 -23.62
N LEU A 514 -4.09 8.77 -23.75
CA LEU A 514 -2.98 8.77 -22.81
C LEU A 514 -2.10 10.02 -22.93
N ASP A 515 -1.82 10.52 -24.15
CA ASP A 515 -1.14 11.81 -24.34
C ASP A 515 -1.93 12.94 -23.71
N HIS A 516 -3.26 13.00 -23.94
CA HIS A 516 -4.11 14.01 -23.31
C HIS A 516 -4.15 13.85 -21.78
N HIS A 517 -4.39 12.64 -21.27
CA HIS A 517 -4.45 12.34 -19.83
C HIS A 517 -3.21 12.85 -19.10
N LEU A 518 -2.02 12.51 -19.61
CA LEU A 518 -0.72 12.88 -19.04
C LEU A 518 -0.37 14.36 -19.26
N ASN A 519 -0.45 14.85 -20.50
CA ASN A 519 0.03 16.20 -20.84
C ASN A 519 -1.00 17.32 -20.60
N SER A 520 -2.23 16.98 -20.19
CA SER A 520 -3.18 17.96 -19.65
C SER A 520 -2.63 18.70 -18.42
N PRO A 521 -3.07 19.95 -18.17
CA PRO A 521 -2.77 20.65 -16.92
C PRO A 521 -3.28 19.90 -15.69
N VAL A 522 -4.34 19.09 -15.81
CA VAL A 522 -4.86 18.24 -14.74
C VAL A 522 -3.85 17.14 -14.42
N GLY A 523 -3.50 16.29 -15.40
CA GLY A 523 -2.54 15.20 -15.22
C GLY A 523 -1.20 15.68 -14.68
N THR A 524 -0.71 16.82 -15.18
CA THR A 524 0.54 17.43 -14.68
C THR A 524 0.43 17.86 -13.21
N ASN A 525 -0.64 18.56 -12.78
CA ASN A 525 -0.78 18.95 -11.38
C ASN A 525 -0.92 17.72 -10.45
N LEU A 526 -1.66 16.70 -10.87
CA LEU A 526 -1.85 15.48 -10.08
C LEU A 526 -0.56 14.64 -9.97
N PHE A 527 0.24 14.62 -11.03
CA PHE A 527 1.57 14.00 -11.01
C PHE A 527 2.53 14.78 -10.10
N LEU A 528 2.50 16.12 -10.13
CA LEU A 528 3.34 16.95 -9.27
C LEU A 528 2.93 16.92 -7.79
N ASP A 529 1.66 16.60 -7.49
CA ASP A 529 1.12 16.33 -6.13
C ASP A 529 1.51 14.94 -5.57
N MET A 530 2.16 14.08 -6.37
CA MET A 530 2.70 12.81 -5.91
C MET A 530 4.09 12.96 -5.31
N THR A 531 4.45 12.05 -4.40
CA THR A 531 5.83 11.94 -3.89
C THR A 531 6.79 11.53 -5.01
N VAL A 532 8.11 11.74 -4.83
CA VAL A 532 9.13 11.35 -5.82
C VAL A 532 9.06 9.85 -6.12
N SER A 533 8.90 9.01 -5.09
CA SER A 533 8.78 7.55 -5.25
C SER A 533 7.47 7.15 -5.95
N GLN A 534 6.35 7.83 -5.67
CA GLN A 534 5.08 7.62 -6.38
C GLN A 534 5.19 8.02 -7.86
N ARG A 535 5.82 9.16 -8.16
CA ARG A 535 6.08 9.61 -9.54
C ARG A 535 6.95 8.62 -10.32
N PHE A 536 8.02 8.12 -9.69
CA PHE A 536 8.88 7.10 -10.29
C PHE A 536 8.11 5.81 -10.56
N ALA A 537 7.38 5.26 -9.57
CA ALA A 537 6.58 4.05 -9.73
C ALA A 537 5.47 4.20 -10.79
N PHE A 538 4.85 5.39 -10.89
CA PHE A 538 3.86 5.70 -11.93
C PHE A 538 4.46 5.68 -13.33
N VAL A 539 5.59 6.37 -13.56
CA VAL A 539 6.29 6.37 -14.86
C VAL A 539 6.81 4.98 -15.19
N GLN A 540 7.33 4.24 -14.21
CA GLN A 540 7.76 2.84 -14.39
C GLN A 540 6.60 1.93 -14.80
N LYS A 541 5.42 2.09 -14.19
CA LYS A 541 4.23 1.31 -14.56
C LYS A 541 3.78 1.59 -16.00
N ILE A 542 3.72 2.86 -16.41
CA ILE A 542 3.39 3.22 -17.80
C ILE A 542 4.45 2.69 -18.77
N TYR A 543 5.73 2.84 -18.45
CA TYR A 543 6.82 2.34 -19.28
C TYR A 543 6.82 0.82 -19.39
N ASN A 544 6.49 0.08 -18.33
CA ASN A 544 6.41 -1.38 -18.40
C ASN A 544 5.17 -1.85 -19.18
N ASN A 545 4.02 -1.18 -19.01
CA ASN A 545 2.78 -1.54 -19.72
C ASN A 545 2.80 -1.16 -21.21
N PHE A 546 3.45 -0.05 -21.57
CA PHE A 546 3.35 0.56 -22.89
C PHE A 546 4.70 0.88 -23.56
N GLY A 547 5.84 0.59 -22.94
CA GLY A 547 7.17 1.05 -23.40
C GLY A 547 7.66 0.46 -24.72
N ARG A 548 6.84 -0.30 -25.44
CA ARG A 548 7.04 -0.65 -26.86
C ARG A 548 6.40 0.37 -27.82
N SER A 549 5.42 1.17 -27.38
CA SER A 549 4.83 2.27 -28.16
C SER A 549 5.80 3.44 -28.20
N TYR A 550 6.18 3.85 -29.41
CA TYR A 550 6.95 5.07 -29.64
C TYR A 550 6.20 6.29 -29.07
N ASP A 551 4.90 6.40 -29.29
CA ASP A 551 4.11 7.57 -28.90
C ASP A 551 3.98 7.70 -27.38
N VAL A 552 3.87 6.59 -26.64
CA VAL A 552 3.87 6.63 -25.17
C VAL A 552 5.27 6.95 -24.62
N GLN A 553 6.34 6.43 -25.24
CA GLN A 553 7.72 6.86 -24.93
C GLN A 553 7.89 8.38 -25.18
N GLN A 554 7.38 8.89 -26.31
CA GLN A 554 7.37 10.31 -26.63
C GLN A 554 6.62 11.11 -25.55
N CYS A 555 5.48 10.63 -25.07
CA CYS A 555 4.74 11.25 -23.97
C CYS A 555 5.56 11.31 -22.66
N LEU A 556 6.14 10.19 -22.23
CA LEU A 556 6.96 10.13 -21.02
C LEU A 556 8.27 10.92 -21.11
N SER A 557 8.76 11.17 -22.33
CA SER A 557 9.95 12.00 -22.55
C SER A 557 9.68 13.51 -22.47
N LYS A 558 8.41 13.94 -22.38
CA LYS A 558 8.03 15.37 -22.27
C LYS A 558 8.06 15.83 -20.80
N ARG A 559 8.62 17.03 -20.58
CA ARG A 559 8.52 17.82 -19.34
C ARG A 559 8.70 16.97 -18.07
N HIS A 560 7.72 17.00 -17.16
CA HIS A 560 7.80 16.52 -15.78
C HIS A 560 7.95 15.00 -15.64
N TYR A 561 7.60 14.23 -16.66
CA TYR A 561 7.81 12.77 -16.69
C TYR A 561 9.26 12.41 -17.04
N ALA A 562 9.94 13.27 -17.81
CA ALA A 562 11.27 13.02 -18.35
C ALA A 562 12.35 12.72 -17.29
N PRO A 563 12.42 13.41 -16.13
CA PRO A 563 13.40 13.09 -15.08
C PRO A 563 13.24 11.65 -14.54
N TYR A 564 11.99 11.17 -14.46
CA TYR A 564 11.65 9.84 -13.94
C TYR A 564 11.81 8.74 -14.99
N LEU A 565 11.51 9.06 -16.26
CA LEU A 565 11.86 8.19 -17.39
C LEU A 565 13.38 8.05 -17.50
N LEU A 566 14.13 9.14 -17.31
CA LEU A 566 15.58 9.14 -17.38
C LEU A 566 16.19 8.21 -16.33
N LEU A 567 15.67 8.18 -15.09
CA LEU A 567 16.06 7.18 -14.08
C LEU A 567 15.95 5.74 -14.62
N LEU A 568 14.82 5.38 -15.24
CA LEU A 568 14.60 4.04 -15.83
C LEU A 568 15.54 3.76 -16.99
N LEU A 569 15.75 4.74 -17.88
CA LEU A 569 16.67 4.63 -19.01
C LEU A 569 18.13 4.53 -18.56
N THR A 570 18.46 5.00 -17.36
CA THR A 570 19.79 4.85 -16.73
C THR A 570 19.95 3.61 -15.85
N GLU A 571 18.92 2.79 -15.69
CA GLU A 571 19.11 1.46 -15.10
C GLU A 571 20.03 0.63 -16.01
N ARG A 572 21.02 -0.05 -15.41
CA ARG A 572 22.16 -0.68 -16.10
C ARG A 572 21.73 -1.45 -17.35
N ASP A 573 20.78 -2.36 -17.20
CA ASP A 573 20.39 -3.28 -18.27
C ASP A 573 19.62 -2.55 -19.39
N THR A 574 18.82 -1.54 -19.05
CA THR A 574 18.12 -0.68 -20.02
C THR A 574 19.13 0.15 -20.83
N PHE A 575 20.05 0.83 -20.14
CA PHE A 575 21.05 1.67 -20.79
C PHE A 575 22.01 0.86 -21.65
N MET A 576 22.50 -0.29 -21.15
CA MET A 576 23.46 -1.13 -21.88
C MET A 576 22.86 -1.84 -23.09
N ARG A 577 21.54 -2.09 -23.10
CA ARG A 577 20.80 -2.60 -24.27
C ARG A 577 20.40 -1.50 -25.26
N THR A 578 20.52 -0.23 -24.90
CA THR A 578 20.13 0.89 -25.76
C THR A 578 21.16 1.08 -26.89
N SER A 579 20.71 0.90 -28.13
CA SER A 579 21.45 1.23 -29.35
C SER A 579 21.03 2.57 -29.96
N ASN A 580 19.80 3.02 -29.69
CA ASN A 580 19.26 4.29 -30.15
C ASN A 580 19.00 5.24 -28.97
N PHE A 581 19.82 6.28 -28.86
CA PHE A 581 19.74 7.27 -27.78
C PHE A 581 18.76 8.41 -28.06
N SER A 582 17.88 8.33 -29.07
CA SER A 582 16.92 9.41 -29.37
C SER A 582 16.01 9.72 -28.17
N LEU A 583 15.36 8.70 -27.60
CA LEU A 583 14.48 8.82 -26.44
C LEU A 583 15.24 9.32 -25.21
N TYR A 584 16.45 8.81 -24.99
CA TYR A 584 17.33 9.22 -23.89
C TYR A 584 17.70 10.70 -23.98
N ASN A 585 18.17 11.16 -25.15
CA ASN A 585 18.51 12.57 -25.37
C ASN A 585 17.29 13.49 -25.28
N GLN A 586 16.11 13.02 -25.71
CA GLN A 586 14.87 13.77 -25.59
C GLN A 586 14.42 13.91 -24.13
N ALA A 587 14.49 12.83 -23.35
CA ALA A 587 14.21 12.88 -21.92
C ALA A 587 15.22 13.78 -21.18
N LEU A 588 16.52 13.65 -21.50
CA LEU A 588 17.58 14.50 -20.96
C LEU A 588 17.36 15.98 -21.30
N GLY A 589 17.02 16.32 -22.55
CA GLY A 589 16.77 17.69 -22.99
C GLY A 589 15.50 18.33 -22.43
N ASN A 590 14.57 17.53 -21.90
CA ASN A 590 13.33 17.97 -21.24
C ASN A 590 13.40 17.92 -19.71
N THR A 591 14.44 17.32 -19.14
CA THR A 591 14.68 17.26 -17.69
C THR A 591 15.24 18.60 -17.21
N THR A 592 14.79 19.10 -16.06
CA THR A 592 15.40 20.29 -15.43
C THR A 592 16.37 19.90 -14.30
N LYS A 593 17.39 20.75 -14.07
CA LYS A 593 18.33 20.57 -12.95
C LYS A 593 17.62 20.53 -11.59
N LEU A 594 16.57 21.34 -11.43
CA LEU A 594 15.74 21.39 -10.22
C LEU A 594 15.08 20.04 -9.94
N GLU A 595 14.47 19.41 -10.96
CA GLU A 595 13.80 18.11 -10.79
C GLU A 595 14.79 17.00 -10.42
N LEU A 596 16.01 17.00 -10.97
CA LEU A 596 17.06 16.06 -10.57
C LEU A 596 17.56 16.29 -9.14
N GLU A 597 17.72 17.55 -8.72
CA GLU A 597 18.10 17.90 -7.36
C GLU A 597 17.02 17.46 -6.35
N ILE A 598 15.75 17.59 -6.70
CA ILE A 598 14.62 17.06 -5.89
C ILE A 598 14.67 15.54 -5.81
N ILE A 599 14.89 14.84 -6.93
CA ILE A 599 15.02 13.38 -6.95
C ILE A 599 16.19 12.91 -6.06
N ALA A 600 17.36 13.54 -6.20
CA ALA A 600 18.57 13.20 -5.44
C ALA A 600 18.45 13.48 -3.93
N ASN A 601 17.57 14.39 -3.53
CA ASN A 601 17.33 14.75 -2.14
C ASN A 601 16.14 13.99 -1.51
N ALA A 602 15.37 13.22 -2.29
CA ALA A 602 14.17 12.54 -1.80
C ALA A 602 14.45 11.20 -1.10
N SER A 603 15.48 10.46 -1.52
CA SER A 603 15.92 9.24 -0.84
C SER A 603 17.35 8.85 -1.18
N ASP A 604 18.00 8.16 -0.25
CA ASP A 604 19.33 7.56 -0.45
C ASP A 604 19.33 6.53 -1.60
N GLU A 605 18.19 5.89 -1.89
CA GLU A 605 18.05 4.97 -3.04
C GLU A 605 18.19 5.71 -4.37
N HIS A 606 17.60 6.90 -4.52
CA HIS A 606 17.72 7.69 -5.73
C HIS A 606 19.13 8.26 -5.91
N GLU A 607 19.80 8.64 -4.81
CA GLU A 607 21.23 8.96 -4.83
C GLU A 607 22.09 7.76 -5.24
N GLU A 608 21.86 6.58 -4.66
CA GLU A 608 22.61 5.36 -4.98
C GLU A 608 22.41 4.95 -6.45
N ARG A 609 21.22 5.17 -7.04
CA ARG A 609 20.96 4.98 -8.47
C ARG A 609 21.83 5.89 -9.34
N PHE A 610 21.95 7.18 -9.01
CA PHE A 610 22.86 8.09 -9.72
C PHE A 610 24.32 7.67 -9.56
N MET A 611 24.76 7.29 -8.35
CA MET A 611 26.13 6.84 -8.10
C MET A 611 26.46 5.51 -8.81
N LYS A 612 25.49 4.60 -8.94
CA LYS A 612 25.63 3.37 -9.75
C LYS A 612 25.78 3.71 -11.23
N PHE A 613 24.95 4.60 -11.76
CA PHE A 613 25.05 5.03 -13.17
C PHE A 613 26.40 5.69 -13.49
N LEU A 614 26.88 6.59 -12.63
CA LEU A 614 28.21 7.21 -12.71
C LEU A 614 29.30 6.13 -12.89
N ARG A 615 29.36 5.16 -11.98
CA ARG A 615 30.32 4.04 -12.04
C ARG A 615 30.20 3.22 -13.32
N TYR A 616 28.98 2.94 -13.80
CA TYR A 616 28.78 2.18 -15.03
C TYR A 616 29.34 2.90 -16.27
N ILE A 617 29.15 4.22 -16.36
CA ILE A 617 29.67 5.01 -17.49
C ILE A 617 31.19 5.16 -17.43
N ASP A 618 31.76 5.29 -16.25
CA ASP A 618 33.21 5.42 -16.09
C ASP A 618 33.97 4.14 -16.46
N MET A 619 33.39 2.95 -16.26
CA MET A 619 33.97 1.66 -16.70
C MET A 619 33.99 1.44 -18.22
N LEU A 620 33.23 2.21 -19.02
CA LEU A 620 33.19 2.02 -20.47
C LEU A 620 34.46 2.60 -21.16
N GLU A 621 34.77 2.14 -22.37
CA GLU A 621 35.84 2.75 -23.18
C GLU A 621 35.48 4.19 -23.60
N GLN A 622 36.49 5.04 -23.81
CA GLN A 622 36.27 6.43 -24.27
C GLN A 622 35.60 6.51 -25.65
N THR A 623 35.76 5.46 -26.44
CA THR A 623 35.20 5.23 -27.78
C THR A 623 33.76 4.71 -27.78
N ASP A 624 33.25 4.16 -26.66
CA ASP A 624 31.86 3.67 -26.62
C ASP A 624 30.89 4.84 -26.66
N GLN A 625 29.99 4.83 -27.64
CA GLN A 625 28.89 5.79 -27.76
C GLN A 625 28.08 5.89 -26.46
N LYS A 626 27.92 4.78 -25.72
CA LYS A 626 27.26 4.76 -24.41
C LYS A 626 27.97 5.66 -23.39
N LYS A 627 29.30 5.73 -23.42
CA LYS A 627 30.07 6.64 -22.56
C LYS A 627 29.87 8.09 -22.95
N VAL A 628 29.89 8.37 -24.25
CA VAL A 628 29.66 9.73 -24.79
C VAL A 628 28.26 10.24 -24.41
N GLU A 629 27.23 9.40 -24.59
CA GLU A 629 25.85 9.75 -24.26
C GLU A 629 25.63 9.84 -22.75
N GLY A 630 26.11 8.86 -21.97
CA GLY A 630 26.00 8.86 -20.51
C GLY A 630 26.69 10.05 -19.85
N LYS A 631 27.83 10.50 -20.40
CA LYS A 631 28.55 11.69 -19.91
C LYS A 631 27.71 12.97 -19.99
N LYS A 632 26.76 13.08 -20.91
CA LYS A 632 25.86 14.26 -21.00
C LYS A 632 24.96 14.36 -19.77
N PHE A 633 24.42 13.24 -19.30
CA PHE A 633 23.62 13.22 -18.07
C PHE A 633 24.49 13.41 -16.83
N ILE A 634 25.68 12.82 -16.81
CA ILE A 634 26.65 12.99 -15.72
C ILE A 634 27.04 14.46 -15.54
N SER A 635 27.28 15.23 -16.61
CA SER A 635 27.54 16.67 -16.47
C SER A 635 26.36 17.41 -15.84
N MET A 636 25.12 17.03 -16.16
CA MET A 636 23.92 17.61 -15.58
C MET A 636 23.73 17.23 -14.10
N ILE A 637 24.16 16.03 -13.70
CA ILE A 637 24.18 15.59 -12.29
C ILE A 637 25.26 16.34 -11.51
N PHE A 638 26.50 16.44 -12.03
CA PHE A 638 27.60 17.12 -11.33
C PHE A 638 27.40 18.63 -11.16
N ASP A 639 26.53 19.25 -11.94
CA ASP A 639 26.09 20.62 -11.70
C ASP A 639 25.31 20.77 -10.38
N ILE A 640 24.68 19.70 -9.87
CA ILE A 640 23.92 19.70 -8.60
C ILE A 640 24.90 19.73 -7.43
N ALA A 641 24.70 20.65 -6.48
CA ALA A 641 25.63 20.89 -5.37
C ALA A 641 25.96 19.62 -4.54
N LYS A 642 24.96 18.73 -4.36
CA LYS A 642 25.13 17.45 -3.68
C LYS A 642 26.17 16.54 -4.35
N PHE A 643 26.30 16.59 -5.68
CA PHE A 643 27.24 15.76 -6.44
C PHE A 643 28.57 16.45 -6.78
N GLN A 644 28.69 17.76 -6.59
CA GLN A 644 29.93 18.51 -6.83
C GLN A 644 31.13 17.98 -6.01
N ALA A 645 30.89 17.44 -4.82
CA ALA A 645 31.95 16.83 -4.00
C ALA A 645 32.55 15.56 -4.64
N TYR A 646 31.80 14.84 -5.48
CA TYR A 646 32.31 13.65 -6.20
C TYR A 646 33.03 14.01 -7.50
N ASN A 647 32.87 15.24 -7.99
CA ASN A 647 33.55 15.75 -9.18
C ASN A 647 35.06 15.93 -8.91
N GLY A 648 35.81 14.85 -9.08
CA GLY A 648 37.25 14.74 -8.74
C GLY A 648 37.60 13.55 -7.84
N ILE A 649 36.63 12.95 -7.13
CA ILE A 649 36.85 11.73 -6.32
C ILE A 649 36.76 10.46 -7.19
N SER A 650 36.07 10.53 -8.33
CA SER A 650 35.76 9.41 -9.23
C SER A 650 36.95 8.84 -10.05
N LEU A 651 38.20 8.99 -9.58
CA LEU A 651 39.39 8.47 -10.27
C LEU A 651 40.26 7.55 -9.39
N ASN A 652 40.51 7.86 -8.12
CA ASN A 652 41.51 7.11 -7.33
C ASN A 652 40.98 5.79 -6.71
N ILE A 653 39.66 5.58 -6.66
CA ILE A 653 39.08 4.40 -5.99
C ILE A 653 39.01 3.19 -6.94
N LEU A 654 38.79 3.42 -8.24
CA LEU A 654 38.71 2.34 -9.23
C LEU A 654 40.11 1.84 -9.65
N ASP A 655 41.10 2.73 -9.78
CA ASP A 655 42.50 2.35 -10.03
C ASP A 655 43.07 1.41 -8.94
N HIS A 656 42.53 1.46 -7.72
CA HIS A 656 42.91 0.53 -6.65
C HIS A 656 42.19 -0.83 -6.73
N GLU A 657 40.89 -0.88 -7.02
CA GLU A 657 40.19 -2.17 -7.19
C GLU A 657 40.63 -2.92 -8.46
N SER A 658 41.01 -2.21 -9.54
CA SER A 658 41.61 -2.85 -10.72
C SER A 658 43.04 -3.33 -10.43
N ARG A 659 43.86 -2.53 -9.75
CA ARG A 659 45.21 -2.97 -9.33
C ARG A 659 45.18 -4.21 -8.43
N ILE A 660 44.22 -4.30 -7.51
CA ILE A 660 44.07 -5.50 -6.66
C ILE A 660 43.75 -6.74 -7.51
N GLN A 661 42.98 -6.61 -8.59
CA GLN A 661 42.72 -7.75 -9.50
C GLN A 661 43.92 -8.09 -10.40
N ASP A 662 44.68 -7.08 -10.86
CA ASP A 662 45.90 -7.30 -11.64
C ASP A 662 47.04 -7.86 -10.75
N GLU A 663 47.09 -7.50 -9.47
CA GLU A 663 48.04 -8.06 -8.48
C GLU A 663 47.64 -9.48 -8.04
N GLU A 664 46.35 -9.78 -7.88
CA GLU A 664 45.87 -11.16 -7.63
C GLU A 664 46.08 -12.11 -8.83
N GLN A 665 46.22 -11.60 -10.06
CA GLN A 665 46.56 -12.41 -11.24
C GLN A 665 48.07 -12.53 -11.53
N ASN A 666 48.90 -11.61 -11.03
CA ASN A 666 50.35 -11.63 -11.28
C ASN A 666 51.21 -12.00 -10.06
N GLY A 667 50.65 -12.03 -8.84
CA GLY A 667 51.36 -12.31 -7.58
C GLY A 667 51.67 -13.78 -7.29
N ALA A 668 52.18 -14.53 -8.28
CA ALA A 668 52.57 -15.94 -8.11
C ALA A 668 54.07 -16.17 -7.87
N ASP A 669 54.93 -15.21 -8.20
CA ASP A 669 56.38 -15.27 -8.00
C ASP A 669 56.91 -13.97 -7.35
N ASP A 670 57.96 -14.11 -6.52
CA ASP A 670 58.74 -13.08 -5.83
C ASP A 670 58.04 -12.18 -4.77
N VAL A 671 58.07 -12.65 -3.51
CA VAL A 671 57.92 -11.81 -2.31
C VAL A 671 59.28 -11.62 -1.62
N GLN A 672 59.87 -10.42 -1.72
CA GLN A 672 60.83 -9.92 -0.73
C GLN A 672 61.06 -8.40 -0.79
N GLY A 673 60.59 -7.67 0.23
CA GLY A 673 61.15 -6.36 0.63
C GLY A 673 60.18 -5.17 0.65
N PHE A 674 60.35 -4.33 1.69
CA PHE A 674 59.71 -3.03 1.96
C PHE A 674 58.22 -3.04 2.37
N ASP A 675 57.72 -2.11 3.19
CA ASP A 675 58.13 -1.45 4.45
C ASP A 675 57.13 -0.30 4.71
N ASP A 676 56.31 -0.42 5.76
CA ASP A 676 55.88 0.65 6.69
C ASP A 676 55.21 1.99 6.27
N GLU A 677 54.68 2.21 5.04
CA GLU A 677 53.86 3.43 4.75
C GLU A 677 52.32 3.23 4.65
N ASP A 678 51.79 2.01 4.49
CA ASP A 678 50.35 1.74 4.24
C ASP A 678 49.40 1.85 5.46
N HIS A 679 49.87 2.35 6.60
CA HIS A 679 49.08 2.36 7.84
C HIS A 679 48.34 3.66 8.18
N HIS A 680 48.47 4.72 7.37
CA HIS A 680 47.77 5.98 7.61
C HIS A 680 46.41 6.13 6.88
N ASP A 681 46.27 5.63 5.64
CA ASP A 681 45.04 5.86 4.83
C ASP A 681 43.91 4.85 5.07
N ALA A 682 44.22 3.69 5.69
CA ALA A 682 43.22 2.70 6.11
C ALA A 682 42.20 3.22 7.16
N ARG A 683 42.37 4.45 7.68
CA ARG A 683 41.45 5.11 8.63
C ARG A 683 40.41 6.01 7.96
N ALA A 684 40.71 6.64 6.83
CA ALA A 684 39.78 7.55 6.15
C ALA A 684 38.58 6.79 5.55
N GLY A 685 38.84 5.69 4.83
CA GLY A 685 37.80 4.84 4.24
C GLY A 685 36.94 4.09 5.26
N LYS A 686 37.44 3.86 6.48
CA LYS A 686 36.65 3.24 7.57
C LYS A 686 35.77 4.24 8.32
N ALA A 687 36.15 5.52 8.40
CA ALA A 687 35.42 6.51 9.21
C ALA A 687 34.02 6.87 8.64
N ILE A 688 33.87 6.94 7.31
CA ILE A 688 32.67 7.51 6.65
C ILE A 688 31.56 6.46 6.40
N HIS A 689 31.80 5.18 6.74
CA HIS A 689 30.79 4.11 6.69
C HIS A 689 30.59 3.39 8.04
N GLN A 690 31.10 3.94 9.15
CA GLN A 690 30.99 3.33 10.48
C GLN A 690 30.09 4.07 11.49
N SER A 691 29.54 5.24 11.15
CA SER A 691 28.27 5.68 11.75
C SER A 691 27.12 4.98 11.00
N THR A 692 26.21 4.21 11.62
CA THR A 692 25.70 4.35 13.00
C THR A 692 25.46 3.03 13.73
N LEU A 693 25.95 1.89 13.21
CA LEU A 693 25.83 0.58 13.86
C LEU A 693 27.18 -0.14 13.86
N ALA A 694 27.87 -0.11 14.99
CA ALA A 694 29.04 -0.97 15.22
C ALA A 694 28.61 -2.44 15.07
N LYS A 695 29.23 -3.17 14.13
CA LYS A 695 28.98 -4.60 13.92
C LYS A 695 29.33 -5.35 15.22
N LYS A 696 28.32 -5.77 15.98
CA LYS A 696 28.50 -6.71 17.09
C LYS A 696 28.82 -8.10 16.53
N ASN A 697 29.59 -8.87 17.27
CA ASN A 697 29.91 -10.24 16.89
C ASN A 697 28.66 -11.10 17.17
N PRO A 698 28.24 -12.05 16.32
CA PRO A 698 27.11 -12.95 16.64
C PRO A 698 27.23 -13.66 17.99
N LYS A 699 28.44 -13.80 18.54
CA LYS A 699 28.73 -14.31 19.88
C LYS A 699 28.23 -13.41 21.03
N ASP A 700 27.97 -12.14 20.75
CA ASP A 700 27.42 -11.15 21.71
C ASP A 700 25.88 -11.14 21.73
N PHE A 701 25.22 -12.01 20.95
CA PHE A 701 23.77 -12.05 20.86
C PHE A 701 23.14 -12.83 22.03
N ASP A 702 22.37 -12.12 22.84
CA ASP A 702 21.59 -12.73 23.92
C ASP A 702 20.21 -13.18 23.41
N LEU A 703 20.13 -14.47 23.07
CA LEU A 703 18.89 -15.14 22.66
C LEU A 703 17.89 -15.28 23.81
N GLN A 704 18.31 -15.30 25.08
CA GLN A 704 17.37 -15.27 26.21
C GLN A 704 16.74 -13.87 26.35
N ALA A 705 17.53 -12.80 26.21
CA ALA A 705 17.01 -11.44 26.14
C ALA A 705 16.13 -11.24 24.90
N PHE A 706 16.48 -11.82 23.75
CA PHE A 706 15.66 -11.80 22.54
C PHE A 706 14.29 -12.46 22.76
N HIS A 707 14.25 -13.69 23.32
CA HIS A 707 12.98 -14.34 23.69
C HIS A 707 12.22 -13.54 24.76
N LYS A 708 12.90 -12.97 25.75
CA LYS A 708 12.29 -12.10 26.77
C LYS A 708 11.69 -10.84 26.15
N HIS A 709 12.33 -10.22 25.16
CA HIS A 709 11.81 -9.07 24.42
C HIS A 709 10.61 -9.46 23.55
N LEU A 710 10.67 -10.61 22.89
CA LEU A 710 9.58 -11.19 22.09
C LEU A 710 8.33 -11.46 22.94
N HIS A 711 8.49 -12.07 24.12
CA HIS A 711 7.39 -12.33 25.06
C HIS A 711 6.90 -11.08 25.82
N SER A 712 7.72 -10.04 25.96
CA SER A 712 7.31 -8.75 26.55
C SER A 712 6.85 -7.73 25.49
N GLY A 713 6.65 -8.14 24.23
CA GLY A 713 6.14 -7.28 23.15
C GLY A 713 7.06 -6.12 22.76
N LYS A 714 8.35 -6.15 23.12
CA LYS A 714 9.33 -5.07 22.90
C LYS A 714 9.87 -5.07 21.47
N GLN A 715 8.97 -4.86 20.52
CA GLN A 715 9.17 -4.97 19.08
C GLN A 715 10.41 -4.24 18.56
N ASP A 716 10.59 -2.97 18.95
CA ASP A 716 11.70 -2.15 18.45
C ASP A 716 13.07 -2.76 18.82
N GLN A 717 13.21 -3.34 20.01
CA GLN A 717 14.45 -3.98 20.46
C GLN A 717 14.74 -5.29 19.73
N ILE A 718 13.70 -6.00 19.28
CA ILE A 718 13.82 -7.22 18.47
C ILE A 718 14.26 -6.86 17.05
N ILE A 719 13.65 -5.82 16.47
CA ILE A 719 14.03 -5.26 15.16
C ILE A 719 15.48 -4.77 15.21
N ASP A 720 15.88 -4.06 16.29
CA ASP A 720 17.25 -3.61 16.51
C ASP A 720 18.22 -4.77 16.65
N HIS A 721 17.87 -5.86 17.37
CA HIS A 721 18.70 -7.07 17.41
C HIS A 721 18.87 -7.66 16.00
N ILE A 722 17.79 -7.85 15.23
CA ILE A 722 17.87 -8.39 13.86
C ILE A 722 18.74 -7.50 12.96
N LYS A 723 18.58 -6.17 13.03
CA LYS A 723 19.38 -5.19 12.27
C LYS A 723 20.85 -5.14 12.72
N GLN A 724 21.15 -5.25 14.01
CA GLN A 724 22.51 -5.21 14.57
C GLN A 724 23.33 -6.44 14.19
N PHE A 725 22.76 -7.63 14.32
CA PHE A 725 23.48 -8.90 14.10
C PHE A 725 23.43 -9.37 12.63
N LYS A 726 22.52 -8.82 11.81
CA LYS A 726 22.38 -9.16 10.38
C LYS A 726 22.27 -10.66 10.14
N PHE A 727 21.41 -11.33 10.91
CA PHE A 727 21.12 -12.75 10.73
C PHE A 727 20.80 -13.03 9.27
N THR A 728 21.36 -14.10 8.71
CA THR A 728 21.10 -14.45 7.31
C THR A 728 19.73 -15.10 7.13
N ASP A 729 19.13 -15.62 8.20
CA ASP A 729 17.92 -16.44 8.10
C ASP A 729 17.08 -16.36 9.39
N LEU A 730 15.80 -16.02 9.26
CA LEU A 730 14.84 -15.94 10.37
C LEU A 730 14.08 -17.25 10.63
N LEU A 731 14.24 -18.28 9.78
CA LEU A 731 13.62 -19.61 9.95
C LEU A 731 14.07 -20.30 11.24
N TYR A 732 15.32 -20.05 11.64
CA TYR A 732 15.94 -20.62 12.84
C TYR A 732 15.42 -20.02 14.16
N PHE A 733 14.86 -18.81 14.15
CA PHE A 733 14.32 -18.21 15.37
C PHE A 733 12.92 -18.75 15.65
N ARG A 734 12.80 -19.47 16.76
CA ARG A 734 11.57 -20.05 17.29
C ARG A 734 11.20 -19.37 18.62
N GLY A 735 10.03 -19.68 19.16
CA GLY A 735 9.64 -19.21 20.50
C GLY A 735 10.23 -20.06 21.64
N SER A 736 9.94 -19.67 22.88
CA SER A 736 10.40 -20.42 24.06
C SER A 736 9.66 -21.75 24.24
N PRO A 737 10.35 -22.89 24.52
CA PRO A 737 9.72 -24.19 24.76
C PRO A 737 8.84 -24.23 26.04
N ASN A 738 8.97 -23.22 26.91
CA ASN A 738 8.21 -23.09 28.15
C ASN A 738 6.80 -22.54 27.95
N LEU A 739 6.46 -22.05 26.75
CA LEU A 739 5.13 -21.53 26.41
C LEU A 739 4.42 -22.46 25.43
N SER A 740 3.10 -22.52 25.54
CA SER A 740 2.25 -23.28 24.63
C SER A 740 0.92 -22.58 24.37
N LEU A 741 0.33 -22.86 23.22
CA LEU A 741 -0.93 -22.31 22.72
C LEU A 741 -1.88 -23.44 22.38
N LYS A 742 -3.14 -23.32 22.79
CA LYS A 742 -4.23 -24.15 22.25
C LYS A 742 -4.68 -23.58 20.91
N THR A 743 -4.48 -24.33 19.83
CA THR A 743 -4.93 -23.96 18.48
C THR A 743 -5.42 -25.18 17.72
N TYR A 744 -6.22 -24.98 16.68
CA TYR A 744 -6.64 -26.07 15.79
C TYR A 744 -5.54 -26.34 14.76
N LEU A 745 -5.11 -27.60 14.64
CA LEU A 745 -4.26 -28.07 13.55
C LEU A 745 -4.98 -29.17 12.77
N MET A 746 -4.71 -29.24 11.46
CA MET A 746 -5.16 -30.34 10.63
C MET A 746 -4.42 -31.62 11.00
N LYS A 747 -5.15 -32.69 11.32
CA LYS A 747 -4.60 -34.02 11.62
C LYS A 747 -5.56 -35.11 11.14
N LEU A 748 -5.15 -35.87 10.13
CA LEU A 748 -5.97 -36.93 9.51
C LEU A 748 -7.33 -36.39 9.03
N ASN A 749 -7.29 -35.29 8.26
CA ASN A 749 -8.43 -34.58 7.65
C ASN A 749 -9.48 -33.95 8.59
N ASP A 750 -9.28 -34.02 9.91
CA ASP A 750 -10.04 -33.26 10.90
C ASP A 750 -9.17 -32.22 11.62
N LEU A 751 -9.81 -31.11 11.99
CA LEU A 751 -9.19 -30.06 12.79
C LEU A 751 -9.28 -30.41 14.27
N LYS A 752 -8.15 -30.76 14.86
CA LYS A 752 -8.05 -31.13 16.27
C LYS A 752 -7.44 -29.99 17.05
N LEU A 753 -8.09 -29.63 18.16
CA LEU A 753 -7.54 -28.68 19.12
C LEU A 753 -6.32 -29.33 19.80
N VAL A 754 -5.14 -28.76 19.58
CA VAL A 754 -3.87 -29.26 20.11
C VAL A 754 -3.18 -28.19 20.94
N ASN A 755 -2.35 -28.60 21.89
CA ASN A 755 -1.46 -27.70 22.62
C ASN A 755 -0.10 -27.65 21.91
N LEU A 756 0.09 -26.64 21.07
CA LEU A 756 1.30 -26.42 20.29
C LEU A 756 2.30 -25.59 21.11
N LYS A 757 3.56 -26.03 21.21
CA LYS A 757 4.59 -25.27 21.93
C LYS A 757 5.16 -24.15 21.07
N TYR A 758 5.64 -23.08 21.71
CA TYR A 758 6.16 -21.90 21.03
C TYR A 758 7.51 -22.16 20.32
N ASP A 759 8.30 -23.14 20.76
CA ASP A 759 9.51 -23.61 20.05
C ASP A 759 9.21 -24.29 18.71
N GLN A 760 7.96 -24.67 18.46
CA GLN A 760 7.51 -25.22 17.19
C GLN A 760 7.13 -24.10 16.19
N LEU A 761 6.80 -22.91 16.68
CA LEU A 761 6.35 -21.76 15.87
C LEU A 761 7.51 -20.92 15.32
N THR A 762 7.35 -20.38 14.12
CA THR A 762 8.32 -19.45 13.52
C THR A 762 8.31 -18.09 14.24
N LEU A 763 9.40 -17.32 14.14
CA LEU A 763 9.46 -15.95 14.67
C LEU A 763 8.28 -15.08 14.22
N LEU A 764 7.83 -15.19 12.96
CA LEU A 764 6.63 -14.50 12.45
C LEU A 764 5.37 -14.91 13.22
N GLN A 765 5.15 -16.21 13.42
CA GLN A 765 3.98 -16.73 14.14
C GLN A 765 3.99 -16.34 15.63
N VAL A 766 5.17 -16.36 16.25
CA VAL A 766 5.33 -15.88 17.63
C VAL A 766 5.13 -14.36 17.72
N ALA A 767 5.59 -13.58 16.74
CA ALA A 767 5.32 -12.15 16.68
C ALA A 767 3.82 -11.84 16.55
N ILE A 768 3.10 -12.57 15.70
CA ILE A 768 1.63 -12.48 15.56
C ILE A 768 0.95 -12.73 16.91
N LEU A 769 1.31 -13.80 17.61
CA LEU A 769 0.73 -14.14 18.92
C LEU A 769 0.99 -13.08 19.99
N ASN A 770 2.17 -12.46 19.98
CA ASN A 770 2.51 -11.36 20.89
C ASN A 770 2.06 -9.99 20.33
N LYS A 771 1.06 -9.95 19.42
CA LYS A 771 0.47 -8.75 18.79
C LYS A 771 1.53 -7.74 18.34
N SER A 772 2.59 -8.24 17.71
CA SER A 772 3.80 -7.48 17.47
C SER A 772 3.81 -6.82 16.08
N HIS A 773 2.82 -5.96 15.80
CA HIS A 773 2.54 -5.43 14.45
C HIS A 773 3.75 -4.76 13.76
N LYS A 774 4.62 -4.03 14.49
CA LYS A 774 5.85 -3.46 13.90
C LYS A 774 6.81 -4.56 13.46
N LEU A 775 7.01 -5.58 14.29
CA LEU A 775 7.89 -6.71 13.98
C LEU A 775 7.33 -7.54 12.84
N VAL A 776 6.01 -7.76 12.80
CA VAL A 776 5.32 -8.43 11.69
C VAL A 776 5.50 -7.60 10.40
N SER A 777 5.20 -6.30 10.41
CA SER A 777 5.44 -5.42 9.24
C SER A 777 6.91 -5.40 8.81
N PHE A 778 7.84 -5.36 9.76
CA PHE A 778 9.27 -5.42 9.48
C PHE A 778 9.65 -6.72 8.76
N ILE A 779 9.23 -7.88 9.29
CA ILE A 779 9.50 -9.20 8.71
C ILE A 779 8.88 -9.34 7.31
N LEU A 780 7.66 -8.82 7.10
CA LEU A 780 6.93 -8.95 5.83
C LEU A 780 7.42 -7.98 4.74
N ASN A 781 7.75 -6.73 5.10
CA ASN A 781 7.92 -5.63 4.14
C ASN A 781 9.33 -5.03 4.09
N GLU A 782 10.06 -5.01 5.21
CA GLU A 782 11.36 -4.33 5.33
C GLU A 782 12.55 -5.30 5.35
N TYR A 783 12.36 -6.51 5.86
CA TYR A 783 13.42 -7.49 6.05
C TYR A 783 13.85 -8.08 4.71
N LYS A 784 15.13 -7.91 4.38
CA LYS A 784 15.74 -8.42 3.15
C LYS A 784 16.98 -9.21 3.50
N VAL A 785 17.10 -10.40 2.92
CA VAL A 785 18.21 -11.33 3.14
C VAL A 785 19.29 -11.06 2.09
N MET A 786 20.56 -10.98 2.50
CA MET A 786 21.67 -11.16 1.54
C MET A 786 21.86 -12.65 1.30
N ASN A 787 21.67 -13.10 0.06
CA ASN A 787 21.98 -14.48 -0.31
C ASN A 787 23.51 -14.70 -0.41
N ALA A 788 23.92 -15.94 -0.72
CA ALA A 788 25.34 -16.29 -0.89
C ALA A 788 26.06 -15.51 -2.00
N LEU A 789 25.32 -14.90 -2.94
CA LEU A 789 25.82 -14.03 -4.02
C LEU A 789 25.83 -12.54 -3.63
N ARG A 790 25.51 -12.20 -2.38
CA ARG A 790 25.32 -10.82 -1.85
C ARG A 790 24.15 -10.05 -2.47
N GLU A 791 23.25 -10.73 -3.18
CA GLU A 791 22.01 -10.12 -3.66
C GLU A 791 21.04 -9.92 -2.49
N ILE A 792 20.43 -8.73 -2.43
CA ILE A 792 19.38 -8.41 -1.47
C ILE A 792 18.06 -8.98 -2.00
N LYS A 793 17.61 -10.11 -1.44
CA LYS A 793 16.32 -10.72 -1.77
C LYS A 793 15.26 -10.42 -0.70
N ALA A 794 14.00 -10.34 -1.12
CA ALA A 794 12.87 -10.35 -0.21
C ALA A 794 12.81 -11.69 0.56
N ILE A 795 12.06 -11.73 1.66
CA ILE A 795 11.81 -12.98 2.37
C ILE A 795 11.10 -13.99 1.45
N ASP A 796 11.46 -15.26 1.56
CA ASP A 796 10.83 -16.35 0.80
C ASP A 796 9.32 -16.39 1.12
N GLN A 797 8.45 -16.34 0.11
CA GLN A 797 7.00 -16.30 0.33
C GLN A 797 6.47 -17.57 1.02
N ARG A 798 7.19 -18.70 0.93
CA ARG A 798 6.88 -19.91 1.72
C ARG A 798 6.89 -19.63 3.22
N TYR A 799 7.68 -18.69 3.73
CA TYR A 799 7.75 -18.37 5.16
C TYR A 799 6.40 -17.94 5.76
N LEU A 800 5.53 -17.35 4.94
CA LEU A 800 4.16 -16.95 5.31
C LEU A 800 3.29 -18.18 5.61
N THR A 801 3.52 -19.26 4.86
CA THR A 801 2.75 -20.51 4.87
C THR A 801 3.46 -21.65 5.59
N VAL A 802 4.60 -21.43 6.24
CA VAL A 802 5.29 -22.49 6.97
C VAL A 802 4.48 -22.93 8.18
N SER A 803 4.24 -24.24 8.30
CA SER A 803 3.79 -24.87 9.54
C SER A 803 4.93 -25.70 10.15
N PRO A 804 4.85 -26.03 11.46
CA PRO A 804 5.61 -27.16 11.99
C PRO A 804 5.32 -28.39 11.12
N ASN A 805 6.38 -29.05 10.65
CA ASN A 805 6.38 -30.24 9.78
C ASN A 805 5.87 -30.07 8.31
N GLY A 806 5.39 -28.89 7.91
CA GLY A 806 4.96 -28.61 6.54
C GLY A 806 3.58 -29.18 6.13
N GLU A 807 2.74 -29.58 7.09
CA GLU A 807 1.44 -30.24 6.87
C GLU A 807 0.23 -29.28 6.80
N ASP A 808 0.36 -28.00 7.21
CA ASP A 808 -0.79 -27.11 7.40
C ASP A 808 -0.47 -25.62 7.14
N ASN A 809 -0.52 -25.22 5.86
CA ASN A 809 -0.12 -23.88 5.40
C ASN A 809 -0.95 -22.73 6.00
N THR A 810 -2.10 -23.05 6.59
CA THR A 810 -3.07 -22.07 7.11
C THR A 810 -2.78 -21.59 8.53
N LEU A 811 -1.82 -22.20 9.23
CA LEU A 811 -1.55 -21.90 10.64
C LEU A 811 -1.39 -20.39 10.89
N THR A 812 -0.56 -19.70 10.13
CA THR A 812 -0.32 -18.25 10.27
C THR A 812 -1.62 -17.42 10.19
N LEU A 813 -2.56 -17.79 9.32
CA LEU A 813 -3.86 -17.11 9.18
C LEU A 813 -4.76 -17.34 10.38
N ARG A 814 -4.86 -18.58 10.87
CA ARG A 814 -5.66 -18.91 12.07
C ARG A 814 -5.08 -18.27 13.33
N LEU A 815 -3.75 -18.11 13.42
CA LEU A 815 -3.13 -17.34 14.50
C LEU A 815 -3.49 -15.85 14.43
N LEU A 816 -3.53 -15.25 13.23
CA LEU A 816 -3.98 -13.86 13.02
C LEU A 816 -5.46 -13.68 13.42
N ASP A 817 -6.32 -14.62 13.06
CA ASP A 817 -7.73 -14.62 13.48
C ASP A 817 -7.86 -14.68 15.01
N GLN A 818 -7.14 -15.60 15.66
CA GLN A 818 -7.12 -15.75 17.12
C GLN A 818 -6.66 -14.49 17.87
N VAL A 819 -5.78 -13.67 17.28
CA VAL A 819 -5.39 -12.37 17.87
C VAL A 819 -6.25 -11.19 17.41
N ASN A 820 -7.23 -11.43 16.53
CA ASN A 820 -8.13 -10.47 15.89
C ASN A 820 -7.46 -9.47 14.91
N GLU A 821 -6.43 -9.92 14.19
CA GLU A 821 -5.67 -9.12 13.22
C GLU A 821 -6.21 -9.24 11.78
N GLN A 822 -7.50 -8.95 11.60
CA GLN A 822 -8.23 -9.20 10.34
C GLN A 822 -7.61 -8.49 9.13
N GLY A 823 -7.11 -7.26 9.29
CA GLY A 823 -6.49 -6.51 8.18
C GLY A 823 -5.21 -7.18 7.63
N LEU A 824 -4.41 -7.82 8.50
CA LEU A 824 -3.24 -8.59 8.08
C LEU A 824 -3.64 -9.97 7.53
N LEU A 825 -4.65 -10.61 8.11
CA LEU A 825 -5.19 -11.89 7.64
C LEU A 825 -5.66 -11.78 6.18
N TRP A 826 -6.52 -10.81 5.87
CA TRP A 826 -7.07 -10.65 4.52
C TRP A 826 -6.03 -10.16 3.52
N ASN A 827 -5.03 -9.37 3.95
CA ASN A 827 -3.89 -9.01 3.10
C ASN A 827 -3.09 -10.27 2.70
N LEU A 828 -2.70 -11.12 3.67
CA LEU A 828 -1.99 -12.37 3.36
C LEU A 828 -2.84 -13.31 2.49
N TRP A 829 -4.11 -13.52 2.84
CA TRP A 829 -5.03 -14.37 2.08
C TRP A 829 -5.24 -13.89 0.63
N SER A 830 -5.15 -12.59 0.36
CA SER A 830 -5.31 -12.04 -1.00
C SER A 830 -4.23 -12.51 -1.99
N ASN A 831 -3.07 -12.97 -1.51
CA ASN A 831 -2.03 -13.55 -2.36
C ASN A 831 -2.30 -15.04 -2.64
N ARG A 832 -3.19 -15.30 -3.59
CA ARG A 832 -3.60 -16.65 -4.02
C ARG A 832 -2.46 -17.62 -4.37
N ALA A 833 -1.30 -17.14 -4.82
CA ALA A 833 -0.16 -17.98 -5.20
C ALA A 833 0.52 -18.69 -4.01
N ASN A 834 0.13 -18.35 -2.77
CA ASN A 834 0.60 -18.99 -1.55
C ASN A 834 -0.24 -20.19 -1.11
N TYR A 835 -1.48 -20.33 -1.58
CA TYR A 835 -2.45 -21.26 -0.99
C TYR A 835 -2.88 -22.36 -1.99
N THR A 836 -3.28 -23.49 -1.45
CA THR A 836 -3.84 -24.63 -2.19
C THR A 836 -5.37 -24.69 -2.06
N PRO A 837 -6.08 -25.42 -2.93
CA PRO A 837 -7.50 -25.70 -2.75
C PRO A 837 -7.81 -26.35 -1.40
N ARG A 838 -6.93 -27.24 -0.91
CA ARG A 838 -6.99 -27.80 0.44
C ARG A 838 -6.90 -26.75 1.55
N ASP A 839 -6.11 -25.68 1.39
CA ASP A 839 -6.00 -24.60 2.37
C ASP A 839 -7.31 -23.81 2.55
N LEU A 840 -8.08 -23.60 1.47
CA LEU A 840 -9.43 -23.05 1.56
C LEU A 840 -10.35 -23.96 2.39
N LEU A 841 -10.31 -25.27 2.16
CA LEU A 841 -11.09 -26.23 2.94
C LEU A 841 -10.66 -26.27 4.41
N ILE A 842 -9.35 -26.16 4.72
CA ILE A 842 -8.85 -26.07 6.10
C ILE A 842 -9.37 -24.80 6.79
N MET A 843 -9.32 -23.64 6.12
CA MET A 843 -9.84 -22.37 6.66
C MET A 843 -11.37 -22.42 6.88
N ALA A 844 -12.12 -22.99 5.95
CA ALA A 844 -13.57 -23.16 6.08
C ALA A 844 -13.93 -24.12 7.24
N LYS A 845 -13.26 -25.28 7.34
CA LYS A 845 -13.39 -26.19 8.50
C LYS A 845 -13.02 -25.49 9.81
N TYR A 846 -12.04 -24.59 9.81
CA TYR A 846 -11.62 -23.85 11.01
C TYR A 846 -12.71 -22.89 11.50
N TYR A 847 -13.22 -22.03 10.62
CA TYR A 847 -14.27 -21.08 10.99
C TYR A 847 -15.59 -21.78 11.39
N LEU A 848 -15.91 -22.92 10.76
CA LEU A 848 -17.01 -23.80 11.21
C LEU A 848 -16.79 -24.31 12.64
N ARG A 849 -15.60 -24.85 12.94
CA ARG A 849 -15.25 -25.33 14.29
C ARG A 849 -15.18 -24.20 15.34
N SER A 850 -14.78 -22.99 14.94
CA SER A 850 -14.71 -21.83 15.83
C SER A 850 -16.01 -21.04 15.94
N GLN A 851 -17.07 -21.44 15.23
CA GLN A 851 -18.38 -20.76 15.18
C GLN A 851 -18.26 -19.27 14.79
N ASN A 852 -17.35 -18.94 13.85
CA ASN A 852 -17.09 -17.56 13.41
C ASN A 852 -17.72 -17.33 12.01
N SER A 853 -19.02 -17.09 12.01
CA SER A 853 -19.83 -16.91 10.79
C SER A 853 -19.43 -15.70 9.95
N GLU A 854 -19.04 -14.59 10.57
CA GLU A 854 -18.66 -13.37 9.87
C GLU A 854 -17.34 -13.55 9.09
N ASN A 855 -16.31 -14.14 9.70
CA ASN A 855 -15.07 -14.42 8.98
C ASN A 855 -15.18 -15.58 7.99
N PHE A 856 -16.12 -16.51 8.19
CA PHE A 856 -16.50 -17.50 7.17
C PHE A 856 -17.09 -16.82 5.92
N LYS A 857 -18.02 -15.86 6.07
CA LYS A 857 -18.53 -15.06 4.94
C LYS A 857 -17.41 -14.28 4.25
N ASN A 858 -16.56 -13.59 5.01
CA ASN A 858 -15.44 -12.82 4.45
C ASN A 858 -14.43 -13.72 3.71
N LEU A 859 -14.23 -14.96 4.16
CA LEU A 859 -13.47 -15.97 3.43
C LEU A 859 -14.11 -16.25 2.06
N LEU A 860 -15.42 -16.52 2.02
CA LEU A 860 -16.14 -16.80 0.77
C LEU A 860 -16.23 -15.60 -0.19
N TYR A 861 -16.31 -14.37 0.32
CA TYR A 861 -16.30 -13.17 -0.52
C TYR A 861 -14.94 -12.88 -1.18
N SER A 862 -13.85 -13.49 -0.71
CA SER A 862 -12.52 -13.21 -1.26
C SER A 862 -12.30 -13.84 -2.64
N GLY A 863 -11.68 -13.07 -3.55
CA GLY A 863 -11.30 -13.57 -4.88
C GLY A 863 -10.29 -14.72 -4.84
N THR A 864 -9.52 -14.86 -3.76
CA THR A 864 -8.67 -16.04 -3.51
C THR A 864 -9.52 -17.29 -3.31
N SER A 865 -10.59 -17.23 -2.51
CA SER A 865 -11.44 -18.41 -2.28
C SER A 865 -12.19 -18.84 -3.55
N GLN A 866 -12.68 -17.87 -4.34
CA GLN A 866 -13.27 -18.17 -5.66
C GLN A 866 -12.27 -18.87 -6.58
N TYR A 867 -11.04 -18.36 -6.65
CA TYR A 867 -9.94 -18.95 -7.43
C TYR A 867 -9.58 -20.37 -6.96
N LEU A 868 -9.38 -20.55 -5.65
CA LEU A 868 -9.01 -21.86 -5.07
C LEU A 868 -10.13 -22.89 -5.22
N TYR A 869 -11.40 -22.47 -5.21
CA TYR A 869 -12.53 -23.35 -5.49
C TYR A 869 -12.60 -23.79 -6.96
N GLN A 870 -12.23 -22.93 -7.92
CA GLN A 870 -12.12 -23.33 -9.33
C GLN A 870 -11.03 -24.40 -9.53
N GLU A 871 -9.95 -24.33 -8.75
CA GLU A 871 -8.84 -25.31 -8.72
C GLU A 871 -9.17 -26.58 -7.89
N MET A 872 -10.25 -26.59 -7.08
CA MET A 872 -10.69 -27.78 -6.34
C MET A 872 -11.15 -28.88 -7.30
N SER A 873 -10.67 -30.10 -7.05
CA SER A 873 -11.19 -31.33 -7.67
C SER A 873 -12.62 -31.63 -7.21
N ALA A 874 -13.29 -32.55 -7.93
CA ALA A 874 -14.67 -32.96 -7.61
C ALA A 874 -14.83 -33.43 -6.14
N LYS A 875 -13.84 -34.16 -5.61
CA LYS A 875 -13.84 -34.62 -4.22
C LYS A 875 -13.72 -33.46 -3.22
N LEU A 876 -12.79 -32.52 -3.45
CA LEU A 876 -12.67 -31.35 -2.58
C LEU A 876 -13.90 -30.44 -2.66
N ARG A 877 -14.52 -30.27 -3.84
CA ARG A 877 -15.80 -29.55 -3.97
C ARG A 877 -16.91 -30.23 -3.17
N GLN A 878 -16.96 -31.57 -3.14
CA GLN A 878 -17.91 -32.32 -2.31
C GLN A 878 -17.63 -32.13 -0.80
N GLU A 879 -16.38 -32.22 -0.35
CA GLU A 879 -16.04 -31.92 1.05
C GLU A 879 -16.36 -30.47 1.44
N PHE A 880 -16.08 -29.52 0.55
CA PHE A 880 -16.39 -28.11 0.76
C PHE A 880 -17.90 -27.89 0.84
N TYR A 881 -18.69 -28.53 -0.02
CA TYR A 881 -20.15 -28.53 0.06
C TYR A 881 -20.68 -29.08 1.39
N LEU A 882 -20.07 -30.13 1.95
CA LEU A 882 -20.43 -30.63 3.28
C LEU A 882 -20.12 -29.61 4.38
N VAL A 883 -19.02 -28.86 4.27
CA VAL A 883 -18.69 -27.76 5.20
C VAL A 883 -19.69 -26.60 5.08
N ILE A 884 -20.08 -26.21 3.86
CA ILE A 884 -21.15 -25.22 3.63
C ILE A 884 -22.48 -25.71 4.21
N SER A 885 -22.85 -26.97 3.96
CA SER A 885 -24.10 -27.57 4.46
C SER A 885 -24.15 -27.60 6.00
N ALA A 886 -23.00 -27.76 6.66
CA ALA A 886 -22.91 -27.71 8.12
C ALA A 886 -23.13 -26.30 8.73
N THR A 887 -23.18 -25.24 7.90
CA THR A 887 -23.51 -23.87 8.34
C THR A 887 -25.02 -23.55 8.32
N GLN A 888 -25.88 -24.53 7.99
CA GLN A 888 -27.35 -24.34 7.92
C GLN A 888 -28.00 -23.81 9.21
N GLU A 889 -27.38 -24.05 10.38
CA GLU A 889 -27.85 -23.55 11.67
C GLU A 889 -27.40 -22.11 11.99
N TRP A 890 -26.61 -21.47 11.13
CA TRP A 890 -26.15 -20.10 11.32
C TRP A 890 -27.13 -19.08 10.73
N ASP A 891 -27.39 -17.99 11.47
CA ASP A 891 -28.22 -16.86 10.99
C ASP A 891 -27.74 -16.28 9.65
N SER A 892 -26.44 -16.41 9.36
CA SER A 892 -25.79 -15.96 8.13
C SER A 892 -25.91 -16.95 6.96
N PHE A 893 -26.55 -18.11 7.13
CA PHE A 893 -26.63 -19.13 6.09
C PHE A 893 -27.20 -18.62 4.75
N PRO A 894 -28.24 -17.76 4.69
CA PRO A 894 -28.75 -17.25 3.42
C PRO A 894 -27.70 -16.46 2.63
N GLU A 895 -26.87 -15.66 3.29
CA GLU A 895 -25.74 -14.97 2.65
C GLU A 895 -24.66 -15.97 2.20
N ILE A 896 -24.34 -16.97 3.03
CA ILE A 896 -23.35 -18.02 2.71
C ILE A 896 -23.76 -18.84 1.48
N ASP A 897 -25.02 -19.28 1.41
CA ASP A 897 -25.54 -20.05 0.27
C ASP A 897 -25.65 -19.18 -0.99
N GLN A 898 -25.99 -17.89 -0.86
CA GLN A 898 -25.95 -16.95 -1.97
C GLN A 898 -24.52 -16.75 -2.51
N ILE A 899 -23.50 -16.63 -1.66
CA ILE A 899 -22.11 -16.52 -2.12
C ILE A 899 -21.70 -17.84 -2.79
N TYR A 900 -22.02 -18.97 -2.17
CA TYR A 900 -21.68 -20.30 -2.68
C TYR A 900 -22.42 -20.68 -3.97
N SER A 901 -23.61 -20.12 -4.24
CA SER A 901 -24.28 -20.34 -5.53
C SER A 901 -23.46 -19.75 -6.69
N THR A 902 -22.87 -18.56 -6.51
CA THR A 902 -21.94 -17.98 -7.50
C THR A 902 -20.71 -18.85 -7.78
N TYR A 903 -20.32 -19.72 -6.85
CA TYR A 903 -19.23 -20.67 -7.06
C TYR A 903 -19.63 -21.84 -7.96
N LYS A 904 -20.91 -22.24 -7.98
CA LYS A 904 -21.43 -23.32 -8.84
C LYS A 904 -21.47 -22.89 -10.30
N ASP A 905 -21.85 -21.65 -10.55
CA ASP A 905 -21.92 -21.07 -11.90
C ASP A 905 -20.52 -20.84 -12.53
N LEU A 906 -19.45 -20.97 -11.74
CA LEU A 906 -18.07 -20.72 -12.15
C LEU A 906 -17.34 -21.91 -12.80
N GLY A 907 -18.04 -22.99 -13.17
CA GLY A 907 -17.63 -23.80 -14.33
C GLY A 907 -17.98 -25.29 -14.36
N GLU A 908 -18.60 -25.69 -15.46
CA GLU A 908 -18.37 -26.98 -16.16
C GLU A 908 -17.94 -26.80 -17.63
N ASP A 909 -18.25 -25.66 -18.27
CA ASP A 909 -17.88 -25.40 -19.68
C ASP A 909 -16.42 -24.98 -19.87
N THR A 910 -15.50 -25.94 -20.00
CA THR A 910 -14.15 -25.68 -20.56
C THR A 910 -13.81 -26.59 -21.74
N TYR A 911 -14.03 -26.05 -22.94
CA TYR A 911 -13.34 -26.31 -24.20
C TYR A 911 -12.44 -27.56 -24.28
N TYR A 912 -13.01 -28.69 -24.74
CA TYR A 912 -12.28 -29.87 -25.23
C TYR A 912 -11.03 -29.51 -26.08
N GLN A 913 -11.17 -28.55 -27.00
CA GLN A 913 -10.10 -28.05 -27.86
C GLN A 913 -8.87 -27.52 -27.09
N LEU A 914 -9.07 -26.89 -25.93
CA LEU A 914 -8.01 -26.33 -25.11
C LEU A 914 -7.21 -27.44 -24.41
N SER A 915 -7.91 -28.43 -23.84
CA SER A 915 -7.29 -29.64 -23.30
C SER A 915 -6.49 -30.39 -24.38
N GLN A 916 -7.00 -30.46 -25.61
CA GLN A 916 -6.29 -31.06 -26.75
C GLN A 916 -5.01 -30.30 -27.11
N GLN A 917 -5.05 -28.97 -27.16
CA GLN A 917 -3.87 -28.14 -27.45
C GLN A 917 -2.79 -28.27 -26.37
N ILE A 918 -3.20 -28.30 -25.10
CA ILE A 918 -2.30 -28.45 -23.94
C ILE A 918 -1.69 -29.86 -23.94
N PHE A 919 -2.49 -30.89 -24.19
CA PHE A 919 -2.01 -32.26 -24.39
C PHE A 919 -0.95 -32.34 -25.50
N GLN A 920 -1.22 -31.75 -26.67
CA GLN A 920 -0.28 -31.70 -27.80
C GLN A 920 1.00 -30.92 -27.46
N ALA A 921 0.90 -29.81 -26.71
CA ALA A 921 2.08 -29.06 -26.28
C ALA A 921 2.96 -29.87 -25.31
N ILE A 922 2.36 -30.64 -24.39
CA ILE A 922 3.10 -31.55 -23.50
C ILE A 922 3.73 -32.69 -24.29
N GLU A 923 3.00 -33.33 -25.22
CA GLU A 923 3.54 -34.42 -26.03
C GLU A 923 4.74 -33.98 -26.89
N ASN A 924 4.69 -32.77 -27.43
CA ASN A 924 5.79 -32.20 -28.20
C ASN A 924 6.94 -31.61 -27.33
N ASP A 925 6.78 -31.60 -26.00
CA ASP A 925 7.64 -30.84 -25.06
C ASP A 925 7.82 -29.36 -25.46
N ASP A 926 6.75 -28.73 -25.97
CA ASP A 926 6.75 -27.33 -26.38
C ASP A 926 6.30 -26.42 -25.23
N GLY A 927 7.24 -26.10 -24.36
CA GLY A 927 7.02 -25.17 -23.25
C GLY A 927 6.70 -23.72 -23.69
N GLN A 928 7.02 -23.32 -24.93
CA GLN A 928 6.64 -21.98 -25.42
C GLN A 928 5.18 -21.94 -25.84
N LEU A 929 4.74 -22.94 -26.62
CA LEU A 929 3.34 -23.12 -26.98
C LEU A 929 2.46 -23.34 -25.75
N LEU A 930 2.90 -24.15 -24.77
CA LEU A 930 2.16 -24.34 -23.53
C LEU A 930 1.98 -23.02 -22.76
N LYS A 931 3.04 -22.20 -22.70
CA LYS A 931 3.00 -20.89 -22.04
C LYS A 931 2.06 -19.91 -22.76
N SER A 932 2.11 -19.84 -24.10
CA SER A 932 1.19 -18.99 -24.85
C SER A 932 -0.26 -19.46 -24.71
N ILE A 933 -0.54 -20.77 -24.75
CA ILE A 933 -1.91 -21.29 -24.51
C ILE A 933 -2.44 -20.85 -23.14
N ILE A 934 -1.62 -20.92 -22.09
CA ILE A 934 -2.00 -20.50 -20.73
C ILE A 934 -2.27 -18.99 -20.66
N GLU A 935 -1.35 -18.17 -21.21
CA GLU A 935 -1.42 -16.71 -21.18
C GLU A 935 -2.56 -16.16 -22.07
N ASP A 936 -2.63 -16.60 -23.34
CA ASP A 936 -3.58 -16.12 -24.35
C ASP A 936 -5.04 -16.45 -23.99
N ASN A 937 -5.29 -17.65 -23.46
CA ASN A 937 -6.64 -18.07 -23.05
C ASN A 937 -6.97 -17.66 -21.61
N SER A 938 -6.07 -16.94 -20.92
CA SER A 938 -6.22 -16.54 -19.52
C SER A 938 -6.63 -17.70 -18.60
N ILE A 939 -5.99 -18.87 -18.78
CA ILE A 939 -6.38 -20.11 -18.11
C ILE A 939 -6.21 -19.94 -16.61
N ARG A 940 -7.33 -19.88 -15.90
CA ARG A 940 -7.35 -19.63 -14.46
C ARG A 940 -6.98 -20.88 -13.65
N SER A 941 -7.40 -22.05 -14.12
CA SER A 941 -7.17 -23.33 -13.45
C SER A 941 -6.50 -24.30 -14.40
N LEU A 942 -5.29 -24.75 -14.06
CA LEU A 942 -4.66 -25.87 -14.76
C LEU A 942 -5.10 -27.21 -14.16
N ASN A 943 -5.64 -27.23 -12.94
CA ASN A 943 -6.08 -28.45 -12.28
C ASN A 943 -7.45 -28.95 -12.81
N SER A 944 -8.26 -28.07 -13.41
CA SER A 944 -9.54 -28.44 -14.05
C SER A 944 -9.40 -29.01 -15.47
N ILE A 945 -8.19 -29.05 -16.04
CA ILE A 945 -7.97 -29.62 -17.38
C ILE A 945 -7.86 -31.13 -17.26
N SER A 946 -8.93 -31.83 -17.66
CA SER A 946 -8.88 -33.28 -17.83
C SER A 946 -8.12 -33.66 -19.09
N LEU A 947 -7.16 -34.58 -18.94
CA LEU A 947 -6.42 -35.21 -20.03
C LEU A 947 -6.95 -36.61 -20.38
N GLN A 948 -7.97 -37.10 -19.66
CA GLN A 948 -8.45 -38.49 -19.74
C GLN A 948 -8.89 -38.91 -21.16
N ASP A 949 -9.40 -37.97 -21.96
CA ASP A 949 -9.95 -38.25 -23.30
C ASP A 949 -8.86 -38.46 -24.37
N TYR A 950 -7.59 -38.23 -24.03
CA TYR A 950 -6.46 -38.23 -24.97
C TYR A 950 -5.43 -39.35 -24.74
N VAL A 951 -5.51 -40.08 -23.62
CA VAL A 951 -4.46 -41.01 -23.21
C VAL A 951 -5.02 -42.37 -22.82
N GLU A 952 -4.30 -43.44 -23.21
CA GLU A 952 -4.56 -44.77 -22.69
C GLU A 952 -4.33 -44.80 -21.17
N ASP A 953 -5.37 -45.20 -20.43
CA ASP A 953 -5.38 -45.15 -18.97
C ASP A 953 -4.51 -46.25 -18.35
N LYS A 954 -3.22 -45.96 -18.19
CA LYS A 954 -2.19 -46.88 -17.69
C LYS A 954 -1.96 -46.68 -16.20
N LEU A 955 -1.59 -47.76 -15.51
CA LEU A 955 -1.14 -47.69 -14.12
C LEU A 955 0.15 -46.85 -14.02
N VAL A 956 0.15 -45.89 -13.10
CA VAL A 956 1.26 -44.97 -12.80
C VAL A 956 1.90 -45.34 -11.48
N LEU A 957 1.11 -45.57 -10.43
CA LEU A 957 1.55 -46.01 -9.09
C LEU A 957 0.55 -47.03 -8.50
N ASP A 958 1.11 -48.09 -7.91
CA ASP A 958 0.41 -49.12 -7.12
C ASP A 958 0.24 -48.63 -5.67
N ILE A 959 -1.01 -48.57 -5.19
CA ILE A 959 -1.35 -48.17 -3.81
C ILE A 959 -2.17 -49.30 -3.13
N PRO A 960 -1.58 -50.07 -2.20
CA PRO A 960 -2.31 -51.17 -1.57
C PRO A 960 -3.42 -50.67 -0.64
N GLY A 961 -4.66 -51.06 -0.97
CA GLY A 961 -5.84 -50.81 -0.13
C GLY A 961 -6.58 -49.51 -0.42
N ASP A 962 -6.08 -48.69 -1.36
CA ASP A 962 -6.76 -47.52 -1.93
C ASP A 962 -6.95 -47.72 -3.45
N ASP A 963 -7.51 -46.73 -4.15
CA ASP A 963 -7.59 -46.74 -5.61
C ASP A 963 -6.21 -46.46 -6.25
N ASP A 964 -5.74 -47.40 -7.07
CA ASP A 964 -4.53 -47.28 -7.89
C ASP A 964 -4.49 -45.97 -8.71
N ILE A 965 -3.29 -45.37 -8.86
CA ILE A 965 -3.14 -44.15 -9.65
C ILE A 965 -2.96 -44.52 -11.11
N PHE A 966 -3.96 -44.22 -11.93
CA PHE A 966 -3.88 -44.31 -13.38
C PHE A 966 -3.63 -42.94 -14.03
N VAL A 967 -3.28 -42.93 -15.31
CA VAL A 967 -2.99 -41.70 -16.07
C VAL A 967 -4.17 -40.70 -16.05
N ARG A 968 -5.43 -41.17 -16.05
CA ARG A 968 -6.62 -40.29 -15.94
C ARG A 968 -6.68 -39.47 -14.65
N HIS A 969 -5.96 -39.87 -13.60
CA HIS A 969 -5.88 -39.14 -12.33
C HIS A 969 -4.76 -38.06 -12.33
N LEU A 970 -3.96 -37.97 -13.39
CA LEU A 970 -2.86 -37.00 -13.47
C LEU A 970 -3.33 -35.68 -14.07
N ASN A 971 -3.13 -34.58 -13.33
CA ASN A 971 -3.24 -33.23 -13.88
C ASN A 971 -2.07 -32.92 -14.84
N VAL A 972 -2.16 -31.76 -15.50
CA VAL A 972 -1.19 -31.22 -16.48
C VAL A 972 0.28 -31.32 -16.02
N LEU A 973 0.57 -31.04 -14.74
CA LEU A 973 1.92 -31.13 -14.20
C LEU A 973 2.36 -32.57 -13.98
N LEU A 974 1.55 -33.35 -13.26
CA LEU A 974 1.87 -34.74 -12.93
C LEU A 974 2.04 -35.58 -14.20
N TYR A 975 1.22 -35.32 -15.22
CA TYR A 975 1.33 -35.93 -16.54
C TYR A 975 2.64 -35.54 -17.26
N SER A 976 3.02 -34.26 -17.24
CA SER A 976 4.29 -33.79 -17.82
C SER A 976 5.53 -34.42 -17.15
N VAL A 977 5.46 -34.68 -15.84
CA VAL A 977 6.52 -35.39 -15.09
C VAL A 977 6.54 -36.88 -15.45
N TYR A 978 5.38 -37.54 -15.48
CA TYR A 978 5.25 -38.95 -15.88
C TYR A 978 5.78 -39.19 -17.30
N MET A 979 5.44 -38.31 -18.24
CA MET A 979 5.85 -38.37 -19.65
C MET A 979 7.27 -37.85 -19.92
N LYS A 980 7.99 -37.41 -18.88
CA LYS A 980 9.37 -36.88 -18.93
C LYS A 980 9.56 -35.73 -19.92
N LYS A 981 8.77 -34.67 -19.76
CA LYS A 981 8.72 -33.48 -20.64
C LYS A 981 9.28 -32.23 -19.92
N PRO A 982 10.62 -32.02 -19.89
CA PRO A 982 11.24 -31.00 -19.04
C PRO A 982 10.91 -29.55 -19.43
N LYS A 983 10.70 -29.23 -20.71
CA LYS A 983 10.32 -27.86 -21.12
C LYS A 983 8.86 -27.57 -20.77
N ALA A 984 7.98 -28.56 -20.92
CA ALA A 984 6.59 -28.45 -20.48
C ALA A 984 6.53 -28.24 -18.95
N VAL A 985 7.24 -29.07 -18.16
CA VAL A 985 7.36 -28.88 -16.70
C VAL A 985 7.90 -27.49 -16.37
N LYS A 986 8.95 -27.00 -17.06
CA LYS A 986 9.50 -25.67 -16.82
C LYS A 986 8.46 -24.56 -17.07
N ALA A 987 7.69 -24.63 -18.15
CA ALA A 987 6.64 -23.66 -18.45
C ALA A 987 5.54 -23.64 -17.37
N ILE A 988 5.16 -24.81 -16.83
CA ILE A 988 4.19 -24.92 -15.74
C ILE A 988 4.77 -24.41 -14.41
N VAL A 989 6.05 -24.67 -14.12
CA VAL A 989 6.75 -24.18 -12.90
C VAL A 989 6.94 -22.66 -12.90
N GLU A 990 7.07 -22.03 -14.07
CA GLU A 990 7.06 -20.57 -14.22
C GLU A 990 5.66 -19.94 -14.05
N SER A 991 4.59 -20.75 -13.96
CA SER A 991 3.21 -20.29 -13.78
C SER A 991 2.85 -20.18 -12.27
N PRO A 992 2.09 -19.14 -11.85
CA PRO A 992 1.72 -18.94 -10.44
C PRO A 992 0.83 -20.02 -9.81
N CYS A 993 0.34 -21.00 -10.57
CA CYS A 993 -0.54 -22.08 -10.10
C CYS A 993 0.20 -23.35 -9.61
N LEU A 994 1.55 -23.38 -9.58
CA LEU A 994 2.33 -24.58 -9.22
C LEU A 994 1.95 -25.23 -7.87
N ARG A 995 1.45 -24.45 -6.88
CA ARG A 995 1.00 -25.02 -5.58
C ARG A 995 -0.20 -25.95 -5.72
N ALA A 996 -1.20 -25.60 -6.53
CA ALA A 996 -2.40 -26.42 -6.72
C ALA A 996 -2.10 -27.74 -7.47
N LEU A 997 -1.10 -27.73 -8.36
CA LEU A 997 -0.83 -28.84 -9.27
C LEU A 997 -0.03 -30.00 -8.66
N GLN A 998 0.40 -29.90 -7.40
CA GLN A 998 1.19 -30.94 -6.73
C GLN A 998 0.40 -32.18 -6.31
N GLY A 999 -0.93 -32.19 -6.48
CA GLY A 999 -1.76 -33.37 -6.20
C GLY A 999 -1.84 -33.71 -4.70
N TYR A 1000 -1.92 -32.69 -3.84
CA TYR A 1000 -2.16 -32.82 -2.38
C TYR A 1000 -3.62 -33.15 -2.01
N ASP A 1001 -4.51 -33.14 -3.00
CA ASP A 1001 -5.90 -32.75 -2.82
C ASP A 1001 -6.90 -33.91 -2.96
N ASP A 1002 -6.64 -34.89 -3.83
CA ASP A 1002 -7.62 -35.93 -4.17
C ASP A 1002 -7.65 -37.14 -3.23
N LEU A 1003 -6.60 -37.38 -2.45
CA LEU A 1003 -6.51 -38.60 -1.62
C LEU A 1003 -6.74 -38.30 -0.14
N GLY A 1004 -6.51 -37.06 0.31
CA GLY A 1004 -6.74 -36.59 1.67
C GLY A 1004 -5.74 -37.14 2.70
N ASN A 1005 -5.33 -38.40 2.61
CA ASN A 1005 -4.34 -39.01 3.50
C ASN A 1005 -2.95 -39.04 2.86
N ASP A 1006 -1.93 -39.42 3.66
CA ASP A 1006 -0.63 -39.77 3.09
C ASP A 1006 -0.75 -41.04 2.23
N ILE A 1007 -0.36 -40.90 0.97
CA ILE A 1007 -0.43 -41.90 -0.08
C ILE A 1007 0.61 -42.99 0.19
N SER A 1008 0.17 -44.22 0.43
CA SER A 1008 1.04 -45.36 0.74
C SER A 1008 1.49 -46.10 -0.51
N VAL A 1009 2.46 -45.53 -1.25
CA VAL A 1009 2.96 -46.11 -2.50
C VAL A 1009 3.81 -47.35 -2.24
N THR A 1010 3.60 -48.42 -3.01
CA THR A 1010 4.40 -49.65 -2.89
C THR A 1010 5.43 -49.77 -4.00
N THR A 1011 6.67 -50.04 -3.58
CA THR A 1011 7.78 -50.32 -4.49
C THR A 1011 7.77 -51.78 -4.93
N GLN A 1012 8.51 -52.09 -6.01
CA GLN A 1012 8.71 -53.47 -6.48
C GLN A 1012 9.30 -54.41 -5.39
N THR A 1013 9.88 -53.84 -4.33
CA THR A 1013 10.43 -54.55 -3.16
C THR A 1013 9.40 -54.83 -2.04
N GLN A 1014 8.10 -54.61 -2.28
CA GLN A 1014 7.02 -54.71 -1.29
C GLN A 1014 7.16 -53.79 -0.07
N HIS A 1015 7.98 -52.75 -0.18
CA HIS A 1015 8.07 -51.70 0.84
C HIS A 1015 7.11 -50.55 0.52
N HIS A 1016 6.33 -50.18 1.54
CA HIS A 1016 5.44 -49.03 1.54
C HIS A 1016 6.20 -47.74 1.89
N HIS A 1017 5.90 -46.66 1.15
CA HIS A 1017 6.43 -45.32 1.37
C HIS A 1017 5.27 -44.32 1.38
N HIS A 1018 5.14 -43.55 2.45
CA HIS A 1018 4.05 -42.59 2.63
C HIS A 1018 4.42 -41.22 2.04
N PHE A 1019 3.56 -40.62 1.23
CA PHE A 1019 3.76 -39.29 0.64
C PHE A 1019 2.53 -38.41 0.84
N SER A 1020 2.73 -37.15 1.18
CA SER A 1020 1.64 -36.18 1.33
C SER A 1020 1.21 -35.61 -0.05
N SER A 1021 2.06 -35.71 -1.07
CA SER A 1021 1.81 -35.27 -2.46
C SER A 1021 2.01 -36.40 -3.48
N MET A 1022 1.20 -36.41 -4.56
CA MET A 1022 1.41 -37.29 -5.72
C MET A 1022 2.64 -36.95 -6.57
N LEU A 1023 3.11 -35.69 -6.57
CA LEU A 1023 4.26 -35.26 -7.38
C LEU A 1023 5.53 -36.02 -7.01
N ILE A 1024 5.80 -36.15 -5.71
CA ILE A 1024 7.04 -36.72 -5.17
C ILE A 1024 7.24 -38.21 -5.55
N PRO A 1025 6.27 -39.13 -5.37
CA PRO A 1025 6.43 -40.53 -5.77
C PRO A 1025 6.54 -40.71 -7.29
N ILE A 1026 5.77 -39.95 -8.09
CA ILE A 1026 5.88 -39.99 -9.57
C ILE A 1026 7.28 -39.51 -10.00
N LEU A 1027 7.79 -38.45 -9.38
CA LEU A 1027 9.11 -37.91 -9.66
C LEU A 1027 10.24 -38.90 -9.32
N ILE A 1028 10.17 -39.61 -8.18
CA ILE A 1028 11.11 -40.68 -7.84
C ILE A 1028 11.01 -41.84 -8.83
N ALA A 1029 9.80 -42.31 -9.14
CA ALA A 1029 9.56 -43.40 -10.08
C ALA A 1029 10.07 -43.09 -11.50
N SER A 1030 9.99 -41.82 -11.93
CA SER A 1030 10.53 -41.36 -13.22
C SER A 1030 12.06 -41.51 -13.31
N LYS A 1031 12.78 -41.40 -12.17
CA LYS A 1031 14.24 -41.25 -12.05
C LYS A 1031 14.82 -40.13 -12.94
N ASP A 1032 14.03 -39.12 -13.29
CA ASP A 1032 14.45 -37.99 -14.12
C ASP A 1032 15.12 -36.89 -13.29
N THR A 1033 16.40 -36.61 -13.56
CA THR A 1033 17.20 -35.64 -12.81
C THR A 1033 17.07 -34.21 -13.33
N GLU A 1034 16.67 -34.00 -14.58
CA GLU A 1034 16.46 -32.67 -15.14
C GLU A 1034 15.15 -32.09 -14.60
N ILE A 1035 14.09 -32.88 -14.64
CA ILE A 1035 12.76 -32.51 -14.12
C ILE A 1035 12.82 -32.26 -12.62
N LEU A 1036 13.51 -33.13 -11.86
CA LEU A 1036 13.76 -32.93 -10.42
C LEU A 1036 14.46 -31.59 -10.12
N ASN A 1037 15.47 -31.24 -10.93
CA ASN A 1037 16.22 -29.99 -10.80
C ASN A 1037 15.41 -28.75 -11.21
N ILE A 1038 14.51 -28.86 -12.18
CA ILE A 1038 13.57 -27.79 -12.57
C ILE A 1038 12.57 -27.55 -11.45
N LEU A 1039 11.91 -28.62 -10.99
CA LEU A 1039 10.89 -28.59 -9.95
C LEU A 1039 11.42 -27.98 -8.65
N LEU A 1040 12.50 -28.54 -8.08
CA LEU A 1040 12.98 -28.14 -6.76
C LEU A 1040 13.65 -26.75 -6.71
N LYS A 1041 13.86 -26.11 -7.87
CA LYS A 1041 14.25 -24.70 -7.98
C LYS A 1041 13.06 -23.73 -7.95
N GLY A 1042 11.83 -24.22 -8.12
CA GLY A 1042 10.63 -23.39 -8.03
C GLY A 1042 10.28 -23.01 -6.60
N ASP A 1043 10.04 -21.72 -6.34
CA ASP A 1043 9.70 -21.18 -5.01
C ASP A 1043 8.31 -21.62 -4.49
N HIS A 1044 7.55 -22.34 -5.32
CA HIS A 1044 6.17 -22.76 -5.06
C HIS A 1044 6.02 -24.27 -4.79
N ILE A 1045 7.09 -25.05 -4.74
CA ILE A 1045 7.01 -26.44 -4.25
C ILE A 1045 6.81 -26.46 -2.73
N LEU A 1046 5.89 -27.31 -2.28
CA LEU A 1046 5.66 -27.68 -0.90
C LEU A 1046 6.34 -29.04 -0.65
N LEU A 1047 6.85 -29.25 0.56
CA LEU A 1047 7.40 -30.55 0.98
C LEU A 1047 7.03 -30.76 2.45
N SER A 1048 6.29 -31.83 2.74
CA SER A 1048 6.11 -32.27 4.11
C SER A 1048 7.38 -32.93 4.64
N TYR A 1049 7.46 -33.08 5.96
CA TYR A 1049 8.48 -33.93 6.58
C TYR A 1049 8.46 -35.36 6.01
N GLN A 1050 7.25 -35.92 5.84
CA GLN A 1050 7.03 -37.27 5.37
C GLN A 1050 7.42 -37.44 3.89
N ASP A 1051 7.14 -36.44 3.03
CA ASP A 1051 7.61 -36.39 1.65
C ASP A 1051 9.14 -36.51 1.57
N CYS A 1052 9.85 -35.73 2.39
CA CYS A 1052 11.32 -35.74 2.41
C CYS A 1052 11.88 -37.07 2.90
N LEU A 1053 11.34 -37.61 4.00
CA LEU A 1053 11.78 -38.89 4.58
C LEU A 1053 11.54 -40.06 3.61
N SER A 1054 10.38 -40.09 2.95
CA SER A 1054 10.07 -41.13 1.97
C SER A 1054 10.89 -41.00 0.68
N PHE A 1055 11.16 -39.77 0.20
CA PHE A 1055 12.05 -39.53 -0.94
C PHE A 1055 13.45 -40.07 -0.67
N ILE A 1056 14.01 -39.79 0.53
CA ILE A 1056 15.30 -40.32 0.98
C ILE A 1056 15.29 -41.85 0.99
N ASN A 1057 14.33 -42.45 1.72
CA ASN A 1057 14.30 -43.90 1.91
C ASN A 1057 14.10 -44.66 0.59
N TRP A 1058 13.26 -44.15 -0.31
CA TRP A 1058 13.07 -44.75 -1.63
C TRP A 1058 14.33 -44.55 -2.50
N SER A 1059 14.88 -43.34 -2.56
CA SER A 1059 16.06 -43.05 -3.39
C SER A 1059 17.31 -43.85 -2.99
N VAL A 1060 17.55 -44.10 -1.68
CA VAL A 1060 18.69 -44.93 -1.26
C VAL A 1060 18.48 -46.40 -1.65
N ARG A 1061 17.26 -46.96 -1.44
CA ARG A 1061 16.92 -48.35 -1.80
C ARG A 1061 17.02 -48.60 -3.31
N GLU A 1062 16.50 -47.68 -4.12
CA GLU A 1062 16.54 -47.73 -5.59
C GLU A 1062 17.88 -47.25 -6.19
N ASN A 1063 18.86 -46.93 -5.34
CA ASN A 1063 20.18 -46.42 -5.68
C ASN A 1063 20.17 -45.16 -6.59
N PHE A 1064 19.17 -44.29 -6.45
CA PHE A 1064 19.01 -43.06 -7.22
C PHE A 1064 19.84 -41.89 -6.65
N LEU A 1065 21.16 -42.10 -6.54
CA LEU A 1065 22.06 -41.22 -5.81
C LEU A 1065 22.18 -39.81 -6.38
N LEU A 1066 22.18 -39.67 -7.71
CA LEU A 1066 22.24 -38.36 -8.36
C LEU A 1066 20.96 -37.55 -8.08
N GLY A 1067 19.79 -38.21 -8.12
CA GLY A 1067 18.53 -37.60 -7.71
C GLY A 1067 18.54 -37.16 -6.25
N LEU A 1068 18.99 -38.04 -5.35
CA LEU A 1068 19.10 -37.70 -3.93
C LEU A 1068 20.07 -36.54 -3.66
N LYS A 1069 21.18 -36.45 -4.40
CA LYS A 1069 22.11 -35.31 -4.33
C LYS A 1069 21.46 -34.01 -4.81
N ILE A 1070 20.72 -34.03 -5.92
CA ILE A 1070 19.95 -32.87 -6.41
C ILE A 1070 18.89 -32.46 -5.39
N PHE A 1071 18.15 -33.43 -4.81
CA PHE A 1071 17.14 -33.20 -3.79
C PHE A 1071 17.74 -32.50 -2.57
N LEU A 1072 18.76 -33.11 -1.94
CA LEU A 1072 19.41 -32.58 -0.75
C LEU A 1072 20.08 -31.23 -0.96
N THR A 1073 20.54 -30.89 -2.17
CA THR A 1073 21.17 -29.57 -2.46
C THR A 1073 20.20 -28.49 -2.92
N SER A 1074 18.91 -28.82 -3.05
CA SER A 1074 17.93 -27.88 -3.59
C SER A 1074 17.54 -26.77 -2.60
N PRO A 1075 17.27 -25.53 -3.06
CA PRO A 1075 16.80 -24.45 -2.19
C PRO A 1075 15.51 -24.80 -1.46
N SER A 1076 14.61 -25.54 -2.11
CA SER A 1076 13.32 -25.94 -1.52
C SER A 1076 13.49 -26.93 -0.38
N VAL A 1077 14.31 -27.98 -0.53
CA VAL A 1077 14.56 -28.94 0.56
C VAL A 1077 15.35 -28.28 1.69
N HIS A 1078 16.32 -27.40 1.39
CA HIS A 1078 16.99 -26.59 2.42
C HIS A 1078 15.99 -25.78 3.25
N PHE A 1079 15.09 -25.05 2.58
CA PHE A 1079 14.05 -24.25 3.21
C PHE A 1079 13.17 -25.11 4.13
N TYR A 1080 12.55 -26.18 3.62
CA TYR A 1080 11.65 -27.01 4.45
C TYR A 1080 12.39 -27.72 5.58
N TYR A 1081 13.62 -28.18 5.35
CA TYR A 1081 14.44 -28.75 6.42
C TYR A 1081 14.60 -27.78 7.60
N GLN A 1082 14.86 -26.49 7.34
CA GLN A 1082 14.96 -25.47 8.39
C GLN A 1082 13.61 -25.19 9.09
N THR A 1083 12.48 -25.52 8.44
CA THR A 1083 11.14 -25.36 9.01
C THR A 1083 10.71 -26.51 9.92
N PHE A 1084 11.27 -27.70 9.74
CA PHE A 1084 10.96 -28.88 10.57
C PHE A 1084 11.41 -28.67 12.04
N THR A 1085 10.83 -29.46 12.95
CA THR A 1085 11.31 -29.49 14.34
C THR A 1085 12.70 -30.11 14.42
N HIS A 1086 13.50 -29.77 15.44
CA HIS A 1086 14.82 -30.38 15.61
C HIS A 1086 14.79 -31.92 15.69
N GLU A 1087 13.71 -32.51 16.23
CA GLU A 1087 13.54 -33.97 16.26
C GLU A 1087 13.42 -34.54 14.85
N ASN A 1088 12.55 -33.96 14.01
CA ASN A 1088 12.36 -34.35 12.62
C ASN A 1088 13.61 -34.08 11.77
N GLN A 1089 14.30 -32.95 12.00
CA GLN A 1089 15.59 -32.65 11.36
C GLN A 1089 16.65 -33.70 11.71
N ARG A 1090 16.69 -34.15 12.97
CA ARG A 1090 17.60 -35.20 13.44
C ARG A 1090 17.23 -36.57 12.85
N GLU A 1091 15.94 -36.93 12.88
CA GLU A 1091 15.45 -38.20 12.33
C GLU A 1091 15.73 -38.32 10.83
N LEU A 1092 15.55 -37.24 10.06
CA LEU A 1092 15.84 -37.21 8.62
C LEU A 1092 17.33 -37.50 8.32
N ILE A 1093 18.26 -36.87 9.05
CA ILE A 1093 19.70 -37.14 8.91
C ILE A 1093 20.04 -38.56 9.36
N HIS A 1094 19.44 -39.01 10.46
CA HIS A 1094 19.63 -40.35 10.99
C HIS A 1094 19.13 -41.44 10.04
N ALA A 1095 18.03 -41.20 9.31
CA ALA A 1095 17.53 -42.09 8.27
C ALA A 1095 18.53 -42.24 7.13
N ILE A 1096 19.10 -41.13 6.62
CA ILE A 1096 20.16 -41.17 5.59
C ILE A 1096 21.36 -41.97 6.11
N LEU A 1097 21.85 -41.66 7.32
CA LEU A 1097 22.99 -42.37 7.91
C LEU A 1097 22.70 -43.88 8.07
N LYS A 1098 21.51 -44.26 8.54
CA LYS A 1098 21.14 -45.68 8.68
C LYS A 1098 21.03 -46.41 7.36
N ALA A 1099 20.46 -45.78 6.34
CA ALA A 1099 20.30 -46.38 5.02
C ALA A 1099 21.69 -46.62 4.36
N VAL A 1100 22.58 -45.64 4.45
CA VAL A 1100 23.97 -45.77 3.96
C VAL A 1100 24.79 -46.74 4.81
N LEU A 1101 24.84 -46.58 6.13
CA LEU A 1101 25.75 -47.33 7.01
C LEU A 1101 25.30 -48.75 7.35
N TYR A 1102 24.00 -49.06 7.33
CA TYR A 1102 23.51 -50.38 7.75
C TYR A 1102 22.69 -51.12 6.70
N GLN A 1103 21.91 -50.43 5.85
CA GLN A 1103 21.06 -51.10 4.85
C GLN A 1103 21.78 -51.40 3.54
N THR A 1104 22.92 -50.75 3.26
CA THR A 1104 23.71 -51.02 2.06
C THR A 1104 24.70 -52.16 2.29
N GLU A 1105 24.41 -53.32 1.70
CA GLU A 1105 25.22 -54.54 1.82
C GLU A 1105 26.51 -54.49 0.97
N ASN A 1106 26.44 -53.94 -0.25
CA ASN A 1106 27.61 -53.84 -1.14
C ASN A 1106 28.60 -52.78 -0.63
N ALA A 1107 29.82 -53.20 -0.30
CA ALA A 1107 30.84 -52.34 0.31
C ALA A 1107 31.35 -51.20 -0.60
N GLU A 1108 31.47 -51.40 -1.91
CA GLU A 1108 31.90 -50.35 -2.84
C GLU A 1108 30.79 -49.31 -3.04
N LEU A 1109 29.55 -49.78 -3.18
CA LEU A 1109 28.40 -48.91 -3.27
C LEU A 1109 28.24 -48.08 -2.00
N LYS A 1110 28.35 -48.72 -0.84
CA LYS A 1110 28.32 -48.11 0.48
C LYS A 1110 29.35 -46.99 0.63
N LYS A 1111 30.59 -47.22 0.20
CA LYS A 1111 31.66 -46.21 0.20
C LYS A 1111 31.33 -45.03 -0.71
N THR A 1112 30.79 -45.31 -1.89
CA THR A 1112 30.37 -44.29 -2.88
C THR A 1112 29.21 -43.44 -2.34
N GLN A 1113 28.21 -44.07 -1.73
CA GLN A 1113 27.07 -43.42 -1.10
C GLN A 1113 27.49 -42.57 0.10
N PHE A 1114 28.37 -43.09 0.96
CA PHE A 1114 28.90 -42.37 2.11
C PHE A 1114 29.64 -41.09 1.67
N HIS A 1115 30.52 -41.18 0.69
CA HIS A 1115 31.23 -40.01 0.16
C HIS A 1115 30.26 -39.01 -0.48
N SER A 1116 29.42 -39.44 -1.42
CA SER A 1116 28.54 -38.55 -2.19
C SER A 1116 27.41 -37.90 -1.37
N LEU A 1117 26.93 -38.54 -0.30
CA LEU A 1117 25.83 -38.05 0.52
C LEU A 1117 26.34 -37.44 1.82
N VAL A 1118 27.09 -38.21 2.62
CA VAL A 1118 27.52 -37.79 3.97
C VAL A 1118 28.65 -36.77 3.88
N GLU A 1119 29.78 -37.11 3.24
CA GLU A 1119 30.94 -36.22 3.16
C GLU A 1119 30.67 -34.97 2.31
N GLU A 1120 30.00 -35.10 1.16
CA GLU A 1120 29.78 -33.97 0.26
C GLU A 1120 28.52 -33.14 0.54
N GLN A 1121 27.38 -33.71 0.95
CA GLN A 1121 26.13 -32.93 1.13
C GLN A 1121 25.82 -32.64 2.59
N LEU A 1122 25.80 -33.66 3.45
CA LEU A 1122 25.36 -33.49 4.85
C LEU A 1122 26.36 -32.70 5.71
N THR A 1123 27.61 -32.55 5.27
CA THR A 1123 28.57 -31.62 5.88
C THR A 1123 28.32 -30.14 5.54
N LYS A 1124 27.38 -29.81 4.65
CA LYS A 1124 27.00 -28.42 4.31
C LYS A 1124 25.83 -27.93 5.16
N ARG A 1125 25.57 -26.61 5.14
CA ARG A 1125 24.29 -26.09 5.66
C ARG A 1125 23.13 -26.47 4.72
N PRO A 1126 21.92 -26.72 5.27
CA PRO A 1126 21.55 -26.61 6.69
C PRO A 1126 21.88 -27.85 7.56
N TYR A 1127 22.30 -28.97 6.96
CA TYR A 1127 22.38 -30.29 7.62
C TYR A 1127 23.49 -30.47 8.66
N SER A 1128 24.63 -29.79 8.47
CA SER A 1128 25.86 -29.98 9.26
C SER A 1128 25.68 -29.86 10.78
N GLN A 1129 24.71 -29.05 11.23
CA GLN A 1129 24.35 -28.88 12.64
C GLN A 1129 23.84 -30.20 13.26
N MET A 1130 22.84 -30.83 12.62
CA MET A 1130 22.24 -32.07 13.12
C MET A 1130 23.11 -33.30 12.86
N LEU A 1131 23.90 -33.30 11.78
CA LEU A 1131 24.92 -34.33 11.56
C LEU A 1131 25.96 -34.33 12.69
N THR A 1132 26.41 -33.15 13.10
CA THR A 1132 27.33 -32.99 14.23
C THR A 1132 26.71 -33.49 15.55
N LEU A 1133 25.45 -33.14 15.81
CA LEU A 1133 24.71 -33.61 16.98
C LEU A 1133 24.57 -35.14 17.00
N LEU A 1134 24.23 -35.77 15.88
CA LEU A 1134 24.10 -37.23 15.79
C LEU A 1134 25.40 -37.96 16.10
N PHE A 1135 26.54 -37.46 15.63
CA PHE A 1135 27.86 -38.02 15.98
C PHE A 1135 28.23 -37.84 17.46
N MET A 1136 27.64 -36.87 18.17
CA MET A 1136 27.77 -36.74 19.62
C MET A 1136 26.80 -37.66 20.38
N GLU A 1137 25.61 -37.91 19.83
CA GLU A 1137 24.57 -38.73 20.47
C GLU A 1137 24.83 -40.24 20.32
N ASP A 1138 25.28 -40.70 19.16
CA ASP A 1138 25.51 -42.11 18.86
C ASP A 1138 26.96 -42.39 18.38
N PRO A 1139 27.88 -42.68 19.33
CA PRO A 1139 29.25 -43.08 18.99
C PRO A 1139 29.34 -44.39 18.19
N GLN A 1140 28.29 -45.23 18.14
CA GLN A 1140 28.31 -46.50 17.40
C GLN A 1140 28.28 -46.29 15.87
N LEU A 1141 27.99 -45.07 15.42
CA LEU A 1141 28.19 -44.66 14.03
C LEU A 1141 29.67 -44.70 13.61
N ASN A 1142 30.61 -44.65 14.56
CA ASN A 1142 32.04 -44.80 14.33
C ASN A 1142 32.49 -46.27 14.42
N ASP A 1143 32.20 -47.04 13.37
CA ASP A 1143 32.62 -48.45 13.24
C ASP A 1143 34.07 -48.63 12.73
N GLY A 1144 34.82 -47.54 12.57
CA GLY A 1144 36.19 -47.50 12.06
C GLY A 1144 36.35 -47.73 10.55
N LYS A 1145 35.27 -47.90 9.78
CA LYS A 1145 35.36 -48.17 8.33
C LYS A 1145 35.41 -46.91 7.45
N PHE A 1146 35.07 -45.74 8.00
CA PHE A 1146 34.98 -44.46 7.28
C PHE A 1146 35.75 -43.35 8.02
N ASP A 1147 36.30 -42.38 7.27
CA ASP A 1147 36.99 -41.22 7.86
C ASP A 1147 36.00 -40.17 8.37
N LEU A 1148 35.33 -40.51 9.48
CA LEU A 1148 34.44 -39.58 10.17
C LEU A 1148 35.17 -38.35 10.71
N ALA A 1149 36.50 -38.40 10.90
CA ALA A 1149 37.28 -37.24 11.31
C ALA A 1149 37.26 -36.16 10.22
N GLN A 1150 37.35 -36.56 8.95
CA GLN A 1150 37.20 -35.67 7.80
C GLN A 1150 35.76 -35.13 7.68
N VAL A 1151 34.73 -35.95 7.94
CA VAL A 1151 33.32 -35.49 7.98
C VAL A 1151 33.15 -34.39 9.03
N VAL A 1152 33.57 -34.64 10.28
CA VAL A 1152 33.48 -33.67 11.38
C VAL A 1152 34.30 -32.42 11.12
N ARG A 1153 35.50 -32.55 10.53
CA ARG A 1153 36.32 -31.42 10.10
C ARG A 1153 35.60 -30.55 9.06
N ASN A 1154 34.83 -31.15 8.15
CA ASN A 1154 34.03 -30.42 7.18
C ASN A 1154 32.80 -29.77 7.83
N CYS A 1155 32.10 -30.44 8.75
CA CYS A 1155 31.05 -29.81 9.56
C CYS A 1155 31.57 -28.60 10.34
N ASN A 1156 32.75 -28.67 10.95
CA ASN A 1156 33.33 -27.54 11.68
C ASN A 1156 33.55 -26.31 10.77
N LYS A 1157 33.85 -26.50 9.47
CA LYS A 1157 34.01 -25.39 8.52
C LYS A 1157 32.67 -24.71 8.17
N THR A 1158 31.55 -25.42 8.23
CA THR A 1158 30.25 -24.98 7.72
C THR A 1158 29.27 -24.54 8.81
N VAL A 1159 29.32 -25.16 10.00
CA VAL A 1159 28.55 -24.78 11.18
C VAL A 1159 28.94 -23.35 11.62
N SER A 1160 27.96 -22.46 11.72
CA SER A 1160 28.10 -21.07 12.21
C SER A 1160 28.13 -20.99 13.73
N SER A 1161 28.52 -19.83 14.25
CA SER A 1161 28.28 -19.49 15.66
C SER A 1161 26.77 -19.45 16.01
N GLU A 1162 25.88 -19.18 15.04
CA GLU A 1162 24.42 -19.23 15.22
C GLU A 1162 23.94 -20.68 15.42
N ASP A 1163 24.40 -21.60 14.56
CA ASP A 1163 24.14 -23.04 14.64
C ASP A 1163 24.65 -23.62 15.99
N LEU A 1164 25.84 -23.20 16.43
CA LEU A 1164 26.43 -23.61 17.72
C LEU A 1164 25.66 -23.06 18.92
N MET A 1165 25.22 -21.80 18.87
CA MET A 1165 24.41 -21.19 19.92
C MET A 1165 23.09 -21.94 20.11
N GLN A 1166 22.42 -22.30 19.01
CA GLN A 1166 21.17 -23.06 19.05
C GLN A 1166 21.38 -24.46 19.66
N LEU A 1167 22.37 -25.21 19.18
CA LEU A 1167 22.75 -26.52 19.76
C LEU A 1167 23.02 -26.42 21.27
N GLY A 1168 23.66 -25.32 21.69
CA GLY A 1168 23.93 -25.04 23.10
C GLY A 1168 22.71 -24.87 23.98
N GLN A 1169 21.59 -24.41 23.43
CA GLN A 1169 20.35 -24.17 24.19
C GLN A 1169 19.39 -25.36 24.14
N SER A 1170 19.25 -26.00 22.97
CA SER A 1170 18.36 -27.17 22.83
C SER A 1170 18.96 -28.44 23.45
N HIS A 1171 20.29 -28.54 23.52
CA HIS A 1171 21.00 -29.76 23.90
C HIS A 1171 22.13 -29.55 24.93
N THR A 1172 22.07 -28.51 25.78
CA THR A 1172 23.10 -28.20 26.80
C THR A 1172 23.50 -29.43 27.62
N GLN A 1173 22.52 -30.22 28.09
CA GLN A 1173 22.79 -31.43 28.87
C GLN A 1173 23.57 -32.50 28.08
N LYS A 1174 23.27 -32.68 26.78
CA LYS A 1174 23.98 -33.63 25.92
C LYS A 1174 25.39 -33.13 25.60
N MET A 1175 25.56 -31.83 25.34
CA MET A 1175 26.87 -31.19 25.13
C MET A 1175 27.76 -31.34 26.37
N ASN A 1176 27.22 -31.10 27.57
CA ASN A 1176 27.95 -31.25 28.83
C ASN A 1176 28.27 -32.74 29.15
N GLN A 1177 27.35 -33.66 28.88
CA GLN A 1177 27.60 -35.10 29.00
C GLN A 1177 28.70 -35.56 28.03
N PHE A 1178 28.74 -34.99 26.82
CA PHE A 1178 29.79 -35.29 25.85
C PHE A 1178 31.14 -34.72 26.32
N GLU A 1179 31.19 -33.46 26.75
CA GLU A 1179 32.39 -32.83 27.31
C GLU A 1179 32.97 -33.67 28.46
N GLN A 1180 32.13 -34.12 29.39
CA GLN A 1180 32.54 -34.98 30.52
C GLN A 1180 33.11 -36.34 30.07
N ARG A 1181 32.58 -36.95 29.00
CA ARG A 1181 33.14 -38.20 28.44
C ARG A 1181 34.53 -38.00 27.82
N TYR A 1182 34.89 -36.78 27.43
CA TYR A 1182 36.00 -36.49 26.52
C TYR A 1182 37.25 -35.87 27.15
N ILE A 1183 37.21 -35.61 28.45
CA ILE A 1183 38.37 -35.08 29.19
C ILE A 1183 39.47 -36.16 29.38
N GLN A 1184 39.22 -37.44 29.04
CA GLN A 1184 40.08 -38.56 29.43
C GLN A 1184 40.86 -39.30 28.32
N GLU A 1185 40.40 -39.35 27.06
CA GLU A 1185 41.18 -39.93 25.93
C GLU A 1185 40.57 -39.51 24.58
N GLY A 1186 41.27 -39.70 23.45
CA GLY A 1186 40.69 -39.38 22.14
C GLY A 1186 41.53 -39.72 20.90
N ASN A 1187 40.95 -40.48 19.99
CA ASN A 1187 41.46 -40.75 18.63
C ASN A 1187 41.30 -39.54 17.69
N THR A 1188 41.60 -39.69 16.39
CA THR A 1188 41.58 -38.58 15.40
C THR A 1188 40.20 -37.95 15.16
N PHE A 1189 39.15 -38.77 15.01
CA PHE A 1189 37.75 -38.33 14.92
C PHE A 1189 37.32 -37.54 16.15
N GLU A 1190 37.67 -38.10 17.30
CA GLU A 1190 37.39 -37.60 18.63
C GLU A 1190 38.03 -36.21 18.84
N GLY A 1191 39.31 -36.09 18.45
CA GLY A 1191 40.03 -34.83 18.46
C GLY A 1191 39.35 -33.73 17.62
N GLU A 1192 38.82 -34.02 16.43
CA GLU A 1192 38.11 -33.03 15.60
C GLU A 1192 36.76 -32.62 16.22
N LEU A 1193 36.01 -33.56 16.79
CA LEU A 1193 34.71 -33.28 17.44
C LEU A 1193 34.89 -32.39 18.68
N SER A 1194 35.97 -32.62 19.44
CA SER A 1194 36.36 -31.75 20.56
C SER A 1194 36.65 -30.30 20.14
N LYS A 1195 37.11 -30.03 18.91
CA LYS A 1195 37.32 -28.66 18.41
C LYS A 1195 36.01 -27.92 18.21
N ILE A 1196 34.97 -28.61 17.74
CA ILE A 1196 33.62 -28.02 17.62
C ILE A 1196 33.11 -27.67 19.02
N ILE A 1197 33.29 -28.55 20.01
CA ILE A 1197 32.87 -28.29 21.39
C ILE A 1197 33.66 -27.16 22.05
N ARG A 1198 34.98 -27.07 21.83
CA ARG A 1198 35.78 -25.92 22.31
C ARG A 1198 35.36 -24.60 21.65
N ARG A 1199 35.03 -24.63 20.35
CA ARG A 1199 34.48 -23.47 19.64
C ARG A 1199 33.09 -23.11 20.14
N TYR A 1200 32.25 -24.11 20.42
CA TYR A 1200 30.98 -23.92 21.11
C TYR A 1200 31.19 -23.22 22.45
N ILE A 1201 31.99 -23.77 23.38
CA ILE A 1201 32.29 -23.17 24.70
C ILE A 1201 32.85 -21.74 24.58
N ALA A 1202 33.71 -21.48 23.60
CA ALA A 1202 34.28 -20.15 23.36
C ALA A 1202 33.26 -19.14 22.82
N ASP A 1203 32.28 -19.59 22.04
CA ASP A 1203 31.19 -18.79 21.47
C ASP A 1203 29.99 -18.70 22.44
N SER A 1204 29.82 -19.67 23.33
CA SER A 1204 28.73 -19.83 24.29
C SER A 1204 29.13 -19.38 25.70
N LYS A 1205 29.69 -18.17 25.85
CA LYS A 1205 30.01 -17.55 27.15
C LYS A 1205 28.77 -17.13 27.98
N PHE A 1206 27.75 -17.99 27.97
CA PHE A 1206 26.44 -17.83 28.61
C PHE A 1206 26.34 -18.47 29.99
N VAL A 1207 27.41 -19.09 30.50
CA VAL A 1207 27.41 -19.76 31.81
C VAL A 1207 28.39 -19.08 32.76
N LYS A 1208 28.00 -17.90 33.26
CA LYS A 1208 28.66 -17.27 34.43
C LYS A 1208 28.06 -17.71 35.77
N ASP A 1209 26.89 -18.36 35.75
CA ASP A 1209 26.08 -18.65 36.95
C ASP A 1209 26.01 -20.15 37.34
N LEU A 1210 26.92 -21.00 36.83
CA LEU A 1210 27.14 -22.30 37.47
C LEU A 1210 27.90 -22.08 38.79
N PRO A 1211 27.44 -22.65 39.92
CA PRO A 1211 28.13 -22.48 41.19
C PRO A 1211 29.52 -23.14 41.13
N SER A 1212 30.55 -22.33 41.34
CA SER A 1212 31.94 -22.77 41.36
C SER A 1212 32.20 -23.73 42.54
N GLN A 1213 32.44 -25.00 42.26
CA GLN A 1213 32.98 -26.00 43.19
C GLN A 1213 33.95 -26.94 42.48
N PRO A 1214 34.94 -27.50 43.20
CA PRO A 1214 36.26 -26.87 43.13
C PRO A 1214 37.31 -27.67 42.35
N ALA A 1215 38.47 -27.04 42.17
CA ALA A 1215 39.64 -27.62 41.53
C ALA A 1215 40.18 -28.87 42.27
N SER A 1216 40.32 -29.96 41.53
CA SER A 1216 41.47 -30.86 41.59
C SER A 1216 41.66 -31.44 40.18
N SER A 1217 42.86 -31.64 39.64
CA SER A 1217 44.18 -31.70 40.30
C SER A 1217 45.33 -31.22 39.39
N THR A 1218 46.47 -30.97 40.01
CA THR A 1218 47.83 -30.83 39.44
C THR A 1218 48.13 -29.64 38.51
N ASP A 1219 48.77 -28.65 39.13
CA ASP A 1219 49.93 -27.94 38.61
C ASP A 1219 50.82 -28.77 37.66
N ILE A 1220 51.47 -28.08 36.71
CA ILE A 1220 52.94 -27.98 36.58
C ILE A 1220 53.26 -27.20 35.29
N ARG A 1221 53.47 -25.87 35.39
CA ARG A 1221 54.67 -25.15 34.91
C ARG A 1221 54.52 -23.62 34.80
N LYS A 1222 55.57 -22.95 35.34
CA LYS A 1222 56.09 -21.60 35.02
C LYS A 1222 55.34 -20.38 35.56
N GLN A 1223 55.73 -20.03 36.77
CA GLN A 1223 56.31 -18.71 37.14
C GLN A 1223 55.62 -17.45 36.60
N VAL A 1224 54.93 -16.76 37.50
CA VAL A 1224 54.86 -15.30 37.54
C VAL A 1224 55.50 -14.82 38.86
N ARG A 1225 56.12 -13.65 38.84
CA ARG A 1225 56.81 -13.00 39.95
C ARG A 1225 56.08 -11.70 40.27
N PHE A 1226 55.72 -11.47 41.55
CA PHE A 1226 55.34 -10.18 42.13
C PHE A 1226 54.08 -9.49 41.53
N ASP A 1227 53.27 -8.69 42.24
CA ASP A 1227 53.39 -8.10 43.59
C ASP A 1227 52.07 -8.22 44.40
N GLU A 1228 52.16 -7.89 45.69
CA GLU A 1228 51.09 -7.90 46.70
C GLU A 1228 50.25 -6.59 46.71
N ASN A 1229 49.34 -6.50 47.69
CA ASN A 1229 48.58 -5.32 48.17
C ASN A 1229 47.20 -5.05 47.53
N ASP A 1230 46.17 -4.65 48.28
CA ASP A 1230 45.87 -4.96 49.69
C ASP A 1230 44.37 -4.70 50.00
N ASP A 1231 43.90 -5.33 51.07
CA ASP A 1231 42.91 -4.84 52.04
C ASP A 1231 41.40 -4.57 51.76
N ASN A 1232 40.63 -5.05 52.76
CA ASN A 1232 39.41 -4.48 53.36
C ASN A 1232 37.95 -4.72 52.86
N GLN A 1233 37.38 -5.82 53.38
CA GLN A 1233 36.31 -5.82 54.42
C GLN A 1233 34.82 -5.57 54.03
N PRO A 1234 33.82 -5.97 54.88
CA PRO A 1234 32.92 -7.05 54.42
C PRO A 1234 31.41 -6.87 54.69
N LEU A 1235 30.64 -7.92 54.34
CA LEU A 1235 29.33 -8.32 54.90
C LEU A 1235 28.12 -7.37 54.76
N ARG A 1236 27.09 -7.87 54.06
CA ARG A 1236 25.81 -8.19 54.74
C ARG A 1236 24.95 -9.18 53.98
N ILE A 1237 24.48 -10.20 54.69
CA ILE A 1237 23.37 -11.08 54.31
C ILE A 1237 22.16 -10.56 55.08
N GLU A 1238 21.02 -10.41 54.39
CA GLU A 1238 19.71 -10.49 55.03
C GLU A 1238 18.73 -11.10 54.02
N ALA A 1239 17.94 -12.06 54.47
CA ALA A 1239 16.93 -12.73 53.68
C ALA A 1239 15.56 -12.08 53.94
N GLU A 1240 14.58 -12.25 53.04
CA GLU A 1240 13.34 -12.96 53.38
C GLU A 1240 12.34 -13.09 52.20
N ASN A 1241 11.94 -14.35 51.95
CA ASN A 1241 10.58 -14.87 51.76
C ASN A 1241 9.53 -14.19 50.84
N ARG A 1242 9.01 -15.04 49.91
CA ARG A 1242 7.63 -15.12 49.36
C ARG A 1242 7.20 -13.95 48.46
N VAL A 1243 6.74 -14.16 47.23
CA VAL A 1243 5.84 -15.22 46.69
C VAL A 1243 6.38 -15.79 45.38
#